data_AF-A0A8H6STP7-F1
#
_entry.id   AF-A0A8H6STP7-F1
#
_cell.length_a   1.000
_cell.length_b   1.000
_cell.length_c   1.000
_cell.angle_alpha   90.00
_cell.angle_beta   90.00
_cell.angle_gamma   90.00
#
_symmetry.space_group_name_H-M   'P 1'
#
loop_
_entity.id
_entity.type
_entity.pdbx_description
1 polymer ?
#
loop_
_entity_poly.entity_id
_entity_poly.type
_entity_poly.pdbx_seq_one_letter_code
_entity_poly.pdbx_strand_id
1 'polypeptide(L)'
;MYFLLTFLSDLIVLWRCYVIWSASGSRLVAFAVSLFPGMLIFSTFGLGSAWTFFSTQPASSFYSELPRHVGTAYFAISLSSNIIMTILIAGRLVSYRRNVIQMALPEDMTQHYISLATIIIESAAIYSHRRVTGYPHLNERLFMAPSPYTPDETPQTLEYERTFIAGDVIAGTGYGIQLMLYVSCARFLWKRRRTGLQPKILLAYMSLLLVIESIWIGVQSKTIQVVYIDNSGGPWAFFLASQTLAVDVMFDAMYFLLTWLSDLLVLWRCYVIWSAAGDKRLAWVAIMFPGLLILSSFVLGCLWTFYSTQPASNFYVELPLHIGTAYFTISFSSNVIVTLLIAGRLIAYRRSSLLPSELTAHFISLATIVIESAALYSGFAVLFLITYAINDPTNQIWLPVASACQQISNLLIIYRLAEGSAWQQDTLNNTSQNTMIHFKNAGGAVDTDATQSGVRFREADPEARFSKDGQNSTWAVDTTAFNTRLHYVPSTIVYPTTAAGVSSAIKCAVQAAMRVSPLSGGHSYSASGFGAQNGSLVVNFRDMSDITYDAKTQQATIQPGVRLGDVALALNASGRALAHGVCPYVGVGGHSAFGGFGYSSRSWGLLMDQVISVEMVLANGSIVHASSDQNSELFWASRGAAPSFGIITQYTYQTHQAPSSVVRFSFSFSNPSLSPQKFAHVLSAYQDYGAKAPKAMGISANVWDSGGSVELGGYYMGSMANFNKTATILLGKTGMPNGWYVQERSWIQALVEVNGGSSLDTKTASDTHTTFYAKSLVSPIASPLSNKSLEWLAGNFTKPLPSGYAWFTQFELWGGGDSAISSQCWP
;
A
#
# COMPACT_ATOMS: atom_id res chain seq x y z
N MET A 1 -4.31 -39.59 -3.57
CA MET A 1 -4.28 -38.47 -2.60
C MET A 1 -3.75 -37.18 -3.24
N TYR A 2 -2.62 -37.24 -3.96
CA TYR A 2 -2.07 -36.13 -4.78
C TYR A 2 -3.14 -35.39 -5.63
N PHE A 3 -3.91 -36.13 -6.44
CA PHE A 3 -5.02 -35.58 -7.23
C PHE A 3 -6.03 -34.76 -6.41
N LEU A 4 -6.43 -35.27 -5.24
CA LEU A 4 -7.39 -34.63 -4.35
C LEU A 4 -6.82 -33.36 -3.73
N LEU A 5 -5.51 -33.34 -3.43
CA LEU A 5 -4.81 -32.18 -2.87
C LEU A 5 -4.56 -31.10 -3.92
N THR A 6 -4.17 -31.46 -5.14
CA THR A 6 -4.05 -30.52 -6.26
C THR A 6 -5.42 -29.96 -6.63
N PHE A 7 -6.48 -30.78 -6.64
CA PHE A 7 -7.85 -30.31 -6.86
C PHE A 7 -8.34 -29.40 -5.72
N LEU A 8 -8.05 -29.71 -4.46
CA LEU A 8 -8.36 -28.84 -3.31
C LEU A 8 -7.55 -27.54 -3.35
N SER A 9 -6.28 -27.58 -3.75
CA SER A 9 -5.45 -26.40 -3.99
C SER A 9 -6.05 -25.53 -5.08
N ASP A 10 -6.45 -26.13 -6.19
CA ASP A 10 -7.10 -25.43 -7.30
C ASP A 10 -8.45 -24.83 -6.87
N LEU A 11 -9.22 -25.55 -6.04
CA LEU A 11 -10.44 -25.02 -5.41
C LEU A 11 -10.16 -23.89 -4.42
N ILE A 12 -9.03 -23.90 -3.71
CA ILE A 12 -8.60 -22.81 -2.84
C ILE A 12 -8.20 -21.59 -3.66
N VAL A 13 -7.51 -21.76 -4.79
CA VAL A 13 -7.17 -20.66 -5.71
C VAL A 13 -8.43 -20.12 -6.38
N LEU A 14 -9.38 -20.98 -6.76
CA LEU A 14 -10.69 -20.62 -7.28
C LEU A 14 -11.53 -19.88 -6.25
N TRP A 15 -11.54 -20.36 -5.01
CA TRP A 15 -12.21 -19.72 -3.89
C TRP A 15 -11.58 -18.36 -3.59
N ARG A 16 -10.25 -18.25 -3.60
CA ARG A 16 -9.54 -16.96 -3.46
C ARG A 16 -9.88 -16.01 -4.60
N CYS A 17 -9.93 -16.49 -5.84
CA CYS A 17 -10.38 -15.73 -7.00
C CYS A 17 -11.83 -15.24 -6.80
N TYR A 18 -12.74 -16.13 -6.40
CA TYR A 18 -14.13 -15.79 -6.09
C TYR A 18 -14.27 -14.80 -4.94
N VAL A 19 -13.48 -14.94 -3.86
CA VAL A 19 -13.49 -14.03 -2.69
C VAL A 19 -12.97 -12.65 -3.09
N ILE A 20 -11.86 -12.57 -3.81
CA ILE A 20 -11.28 -11.31 -4.29
C ILE A 20 -12.23 -10.59 -5.25
N TRP A 21 -12.91 -11.34 -6.12
CA TRP A 21 -13.89 -10.78 -7.05
C TRP A 21 -15.28 -10.53 -6.43
N SER A 22 -15.66 -11.23 -5.34
CA SER A 22 -16.94 -10.99 -4.64
C SER A 22 -16.85 -9.82 -3.66
N ALA A 23 -15.64 -9.49 -3.18
CA ALA A 23 -15.34 -8.29 -2.41
C ALA A 23 -15.60 -6.97 -3.18
N SER A 24 -15.95 -7.02 -4.47
CA SER A 24 -16.29 -5.84 -5.27
C SER A 24 -17.79 -5.56 -5.42
N GLY A 25 -18.65 -6.15 -4.58
CA GLY A 25 -20.07 -5.78 -4.46
C GLY A 25 -21.02 -6.42 -5.47
N SER A 26 -20.55 -7.21 -6.44
CA SER A 26 -21.41 -8.02 -7.32
C SER A 26 -20.99 -9.49 -7.32
N ARG A 27 -21.73 -10.30 -6.55
CA ARG A 27 -21.56 -11.76 -6.50
C ARG A 27 -21.74 -12.43 -7.86
N LEU A 28 -22.49 -11.80 -8.76
CA LEU A 28 -22.77 -12.29 -10.11
C LEU A 28 -21.52 -12.22 -11.02
N VAL A 29 -20.73 -11.16 -10.88
CA VAL A 29 -19.44 -11.02 -11.60
C VAL A 29 -18.40 -11.97 -11.02
N ALA A 30 -18.33 -12.10 -9.70
CA ALA A 30 -17.43 -13.07 -9.05
C ALA A 30 -17.73 -14.50 -9.50
N PHE A 31 -19.01 -14.83 -9.61
CA PHE A 31 -19.47 -16.12 -10.13
C PHE A 31 -19.09 -16.29 -11.60
N ALA A 32 -19.38 -15.31 -12.47
CA ALA A 32 -19.04 -15.38 -13.90
C ALA A 32 -17.53 -15.51 -14.18
N VAL A 33 -16.70 -14.77 -13.44
CA VAL A 33 -15.22 -14.78 -13.58
C VAL A 33 -14.63 -16.09 -13.05
N SER A 34 -15.26 -16.69 -12.03
CA SER A 34 -14.84 -17.98 -11.49
C SER A 34 -15.45 -19.16 -12.24
N LEU A 35 -16.44 -18.94 -13.11
CA LEU A 35 -17.17 -20.01 -13.79
C LEU A 35 -16.28 -20.78 -14.77
N PHE A 36 -15.55 -20.09 -15.64
CA PHE A 36 -14.72 -20.74 -16.67
C PHE A 36 -13.50 -21.46 -16.08
N PRO A 37 -12.69 -20.86 -15.18
CA PRO A 37 -11.65 -21.58 -14.46
C PRO A 37 -12.22 -22.69 -13.57
N GLY A 38 -13.40 -22.47 -12.96
CA GLY A 38 -14.10 -23.48 -12.18
C GLY A 38 -14.53 -24.69 -13.03
N MET A 39 -15.00 -24.49 -14.26
CA MET A 39 -15.30 -25.58 -15.19
C MET A 39 -14.03 -26.32 -15.64
N LEU A 40 -12.90 -25.62 -15.81
CA LEU A 40 -11.60 -26.24 -16.09
C LEU A 40 -11.11 -27.08 -14.91
N ILE A 41 -11.29 -26.59 -13.67
CA ILE A 41 -10.94 -27.32 -12.45
C ILE A 41 -11.87 -28.52 -12.25
N PHE A 42 -13.18 -28.38 -12.49
CA PHE A 42 -14.11 -29.52 -12.44
C PHE A 42 -13.82 -30.57 -13.52
N SER A 43 -13.36 -30.18 -14.71
CA SER A 43 -12.91 -31.13 -15.74
C SER A 43 -11.57 -31.79 -15.35
N THR A 44 -10.71 -31.12 -14.58
CA THR A 44 -9.55 -31.79 -13.96
C THR A 44 -9.95 -32.83 -12.93
N PHE A 45 -11.12 -32.73 -12.31
CA PHE A 45 -11.64 -33.78 -11.42
C PHE A 45 -11.94 -35.06 -12.21
N GLY A 46 -12.59 -34.94 -13.37
CA GLY A 46 -12.87 -36.07 -14.27
C GLY A 46 -11.59 -36.70 -14.82
N LEU A 47 -10.64 -35.87 -15.28
CA LEU A 47 -9.36 -36.34 -15.81
C LEU A 47 -8.46 -36.95 -14.72
N GLY A 48 -8.45 -36.38 -13.52
CA GLY A 48 -7.68 -36.92 -12.40
C GLY A 48 -8.29 -38.18 -11.79
N SER A 49 -9.63 -38.31 -11.82
CA SER A 49 -10.33 -39.56 -11.48
C SER A 49 -10.05 -40.65 -12.51
N ALA A 50 -10.09 -40.32 -13.81
CA ALA A 50 -9.71 -41.22 -14.89
C ALA A 50 -8.23 -41.59 -14.80
N TRP A 51 -7.34 -40.63 -14.53
CA TRP A 51 -5.92 -40.88 -14.33
C TRP A 51 -5.69 -41.83 -13.17
N THR A 52 -6.32 -41.57 -12.02
CA THR A 52 -6.24 -42.44 -10.84
C THR A 52 -6.74 -43.85 -11.17
N PHE A 53 -7.92 -43.97 -11.79
CA PHE A 53 -8.49 -45.26 -12.20
C PHE A 53 -7.57 -46.03 -13.15
N PHE A 54 -7.09 -45.42 -14.24
CA PHE A 54 -6.23 -46.07 -15.22
C PHE A 54 -4.81 -46.32 -14.69
N SER A 55 -4.30 -45.49 -13.78
CA SER A 55 -3.00 -45.69 -13.11
C SER A 55 -3.00 -46.86 -12.11
N THR A 56 -4.18 -47.28 -11.66
CA THR A 56 -4.36 -48.44 -10.77
C THR A 56 -4.66 -49.75 -11.48
N GLN A 57 -4.79 -49.75 -12.82
CA GLN A 57 -5.04 -50.98 -13.59
C GLN A 57 -3.73 -51.75 -13.84
N PRO A 58 -3.75 -53.10 -13.86
CA PRO A 58 -2.57 -53.91 -14.18
C PRO A 58 -2.00 -53.62 -15.57
N ALA A 59 -0.67 -53.70 -15.69
CA ALA A 59 0.11 -53.34 -16.89
C ALA A 59 -0.21 -54.15 -18.17
N SER A 60 -1.09 -55.16 -18.10
CA SER A 60 -1.52 -55.99 -19.23
C SER A 60 -2.71 -55.43 -20.01
N SER A 61 -3.24 -54.25 -19.66
CA SER A 61 -4.36 -53.65 -20.38
C SER A 61 -3.89 -52.84 -21.60
N PHE A 62 -4.75 -52.78 -22.62
CA PHE A 62 -4.56 -52.12 -23.93
C PHE A 62 -4.23 -50.60 -23.88
N TYR A 63 -4.01 -50.04 -22.68
CA TYR A 63 -3.97 -48.62 -22.38
C TYR A 63 -2.72 -48.20 -21.58
N SER A 64 -1.56 -48.85 -21.74
CA SER A 64 -0.34 -48.54 -20.97
C SER A 64 0.14 -47.08 -21.09
N GLU A 65 -0.13 -46.43 -22.22
CA GLU A 65 0.20 -45.02 -22.47
C GLU A 65 -0.88 -44.04 -21.99
N LEU A 66 -2.12 -44.51 -21.79
CA LEU A 66 -3.27 -43.67 -21.50
C LEU A 66 -3.14 -42.92 -20.16
N PRO A 67 -2.66 -43.52 -19.05
CA PRO A 67 -2.40 -42.77 -17.82
C PRO A 67 -1.41 -41.62 -18.02
N ARG A 68 -0.43 -41.78 -18.90
CA ARG A 68 0.59 -40.75 -19.15
C ARG A 68 0.00 -39.55 -19.89
N HIS A 69 -0.80 -39.81 -20.93
CA HIS A 69 -1.49 -38.77 -21.71
C HIS A 69 -2.59 -38.08 -20.90
N VAL A 70 -3.39 -38.84 -20.14
CA VAL A 70 -4.45 -38.29 -19.27
C VAL A 70 -3.85 -37.50 -18.10
N GLY A 71 -2.74 -37.97 -17.50
CA GLY A 71 -2.01 -37.24 -16.47
C GLY A 71 -1.37 -35.96 -17.00
N THR A 72 -0.80 -35.98 -18.20
CA THR A 72 -0.23 -34.78 -18.85
C THR A 72 -1.32 -33.76 -19.17
N ALA A 73 -2.47 -34.21 -19.68
CA ALA A 73 -3.64 -33.35 -19.90
C ALA A 73 -4.19 -32.77 -18.59
N TYR A 74 -4.24 -33.58 -17.52
CA TYR A 74 -4.61 -33.13 -16.18
C TYR A 74 -3.70 -32.00 -15.68
N PHE A 75 -2.37 -32.20 -15.73
CA PHE A 75 -1.40 -31.20 -15.30
C PHE A 75 -1.43 -29.95 -16.18
N ALA A 76 -1.55 -30.10 -17.50
CA ALA A 76 -1.62 -28.97 -18.42
C ALA A 76 -2.87 -28.11 -18.15
N ILE A 77 -4.03 -28.74 -17.89
CA ILE A 77 -5.28 -28.03 -17.63
C ILE A 77 -5.29 -27.40 -16.22
N SER A 78 -4.78 -28.09 -15.20
CA SER A 78 -4.64 -27.55 -13.83
C SER A 78 -3.63 -26.39 -13.78
N LEU A 79 -2.50 -26.50 -14.49
CA LEU A 79 -1.54 -25.41 -14.60
C LEU A 79 -2.13 -24.22 -15.36
N SER A 80 -2.83 -24.47 -16.46
CA SER A 80 -3.48 -23.42 -17.26
C SER A 80 -4.58 -22.70 -16.47
N SER A 81 -5.41 -23.43 -15.72
CA SER A 81 -6.45 -22.83 -14.89
C SER A 81 -5.86 -22.00 -13.75
N ASN A 82 -4.77 -22.45 -13.12
CA ASN A 82 -4.04 -21.68 -12.11
C ASN A 82 -3.35 -20.45 -12.68
N ILE A 83 -2.76 -20.53 -13.88
CA ILE A 83 -2.17 -19.38 -14.57
C ILE A 83 -3.27 -18.35 -14.87
N ILE A 84 -4.41 -18.79 -15.43
CA ILE A 84 -5.55 -17.92 -15.72
C ILE A 84 -6.06 -17.27 -14.43
N MET A 85 -6.26 -18.02 -13.35
CA MET A 85 -6.71 -17.47 -12.07
C MET A 85 -5.68 -16.53 -11.45
N THR A 86 -4.39 -16.84 -11.56
CA THR A 86 -3.33 -15.97 -11.07
C THR A 86 -3.27 -14.67 -11.86
N ILE A 87 -3.48 -14.70 -13.18
CA ILE A 87 -3.61 -13.50 -14.02
C ILE A 87 -4.88 -12.72 -13.66
N LEU A 88 -6.02 -13.39 -13.41
CA LEU A 88 -7.26 -12.74 -13.01
C LEU A 88 -7.16 -12.13 -11.60
N ILE A 89 -6.46 -12.79 -10.68
CA ILE A 89 -6.18 -12.29 -9.33
C ILE A 89 -5.19 -11.13 -9.41
N ALA A 90 -4.06 -11.28 -10.11
CA ALA A 90 -3.06 -10.25 -10.28
C ALA A 90 -3.62 -9.02 -11.01
N GLY A 91 -4.34 -9.22 -12.11
CA GLY A 91 -5.04 -8.15 -12.83
C GLY A 91 -6.09 -7.47 -11.95
N ARG A 92 -6.80 -8.23 -11.08
CA ARG A 92 -7.74 -7.65 -10.14
C ARG A 92 -7.07 -6.94 -8.97
N LEU A 93 -5.95 -7.43 -8.45
CA LEU A 93 -5.16 -6.79 -7.40
C LEU A 93 -4.47 -5.51 -7.92
N VAL A 94 -4.02 -5.53 -9.16
CA VAL A 94 -3.56 -4.34 -9.90
C VAL A 94 -4.72 -3.35 -10.12
N SER A 95 -5.93 -3.85 -10.38
CA SER A 95 -7.15 -3.04 -10.42
C SER A 95 -7.59 -2.53 -9.03
N TYR A 96 -7.36 -3.29 -7.96
CA TYR A 96 -7.62 -2.93 -6.55
C TYR A 96 -6.56 -1.97 -5.98
N ARG A 97 -5.37 -1.93 -6.59
CA ARG A 97 -4.34 -0.89 -6.40
C ARG A 97 -4.86 0.51 -6.70
N ARG A 98 -5.98 0.62 -7.44
CA ARG A 98 -6.73 1.87 -7.64
C ARG A 98 -7.81 2.17 -6.59
N ASN A 99 -8.17 1.22 -5.71
CA ASN A 99 -9.24 1.40 -4.71
C ASN A 99 -9.06 0.48 -3.48
N VAL A 100 -8.39 0.90 -2.41
CA VAL A 100 -8.58 0.42 -1.00
C VAL A 100 -7.53 -0.52 -0.36
N ILE A 101 -6.59 -1.19 -1.04
CA ILE A 101 -5.55 -1.98 -0.30
C ILE A 101 -4.34 -1.11 0.05
N GLN A 102 -4.52 -0.24 1.05
CA GLN A 102 -3.43 0.45 1.76
C GLN A 102 -3.25 -0.05 3.21
N MET A 103 -3.96 -1.09 3.64
CA MET A 103 -4.10 -1.41 5.07
C MET A 103 -3.28 -2.58 5.61
N ALA A 104 -2.32 -3.17 4.88
CA ALA A 104 -1.55 -4.28 5.47
C ALA A 104 -0.09 -4.45 5.04
N LEU A 105 0.37 -3.91 3.90
CA LEU A 105 1.77 -4.05 3.49
C LEU A 105 2.28 -2.77 2.79
N PRO A 106 3.51 -2.29 3.12
CA PRO A 106 4.16 -1.15 2.46
C PRO A 106 4.33 -1.30 0.93
N GLU A 107 4.47 -0.16 0.25
CA GLU A 107 4.46 0.01 -1.21
C GLU A 107 5.60 -0.73 -1.93
N ASP A 108 6.74 -0.78 -1.28
CA ASP A 108 7.96 -1.53 -1.57
C ASP A 108 7.72 -3.04 -1.53
N MET A 109 7.00 -3.57 -0.54
CA MET A 109 6.66 -5.01 -0.46
C MET A 109 5.77 -5.46 -1.61
N THR A 110 4.87 -4.60 -2.10
CA THR A 110 3.97 -4.94 -3.22
C THR A 110 4.72 -5.04 -4.55
N GLN A 111 5.70 -4.17 -4.78
CA GLN A 111 6.62 -4.25 -5.93
C GLN A 111 7.49 -5.51 -5.84
N HIS A 112 8.09 -5.79 -4.68
CA HIS A 112 8.90 -6.99 -4.49
C HIS A 112 8.09 -8.28 -4.63
N TYR A 113 6.81 -8.32 -4.20
CA TYR A 113 5.94 -9.48 -4.40
C TYR A 113 5.57 -9.72 -5.87
N ILE A 114 5.39 -8.65 -6.65
CA ILE A 114 5.15 -8.70 -8.09
C ILE A 114 6.42 -9.19 -8.81
N SER A 115 7.59 -8.64 -8.48
CA SER A 115 8.87 -9.10 -9.00
C SER A 115 9.17 -10.55 -8.60
N LEU A 116 8.80 -10.98 -7.39
CA LEU A 116 8.96 -12.35 -6.89
C LEU A 116 8.04 -13.33 -7.65
N ALA A 117 6.78 -12.95 -7.91
CA ALA A 117 5.89 -13.73 -8.77
C ALA A 117 6.43 -13.85 -10.19
N THR A 118 7.02 -12.78 -10.73
CA THR A 118 7.70 -12.78 -12.04
C THR A 118 8.94 -13.68 -12.03
N ILE A 119 9.75 -13.68 -10.97
CA ILE A 119 10.92 -14.57 -10.82
C ILE A 119 10.50 -16.04 -10.68
N ILE A 120 9.41 -16.34 -9.98
CA ILE A 120 8.83 -17.70 -9.90
C ILE A 120 8.29 -18.15 -11.27
N ILE A 121 7.65 -17.24 -12.02
CA ILE A 121 7.17 -17.46 -13.39
C ILE A 121 8.35 -17.71 -14.35
N GLU A 122 9.42 -16.92 -14.25
CA GLU A 122 10.62 -17.07 -15.09
C GLU A 122 11.42 -18.33 -14.73
N SER A 123 11.53 -18.68 -13.45
CA SER A 123 12.23 -19.90 -12.99
C SER A 123 11.49 -21.18 -13.41
N ALA A 124 10.15 -21.17 -13.36
CA ALA A 124 9.32 -22.27 -13.86
C ALA A 124 9.30 -22.35 -15.40
N ALA A 125 9.39 -21.20 -16.10
CA ALA A 125 9.52 -21.14 -17.56
C ALA A 125 10.89 -21.64 -18.04
N ILE A 126 11.97 -21.39 -17.32
CA ILE A 126 13.32 -21.91 -17.63
C ILE A 126 13.36 -23.44 -17.48
N TYR A 127 12.62 -24.02 -16.52
CA TYR A 127 12.53 -25.46 -16.33
C TYR A 127 11.66 -26.16 -17.40
N SER A 128 10.61 -25.51 -17.90
CA SER A 128 9.76 -26.05 -18.98
C SER A 128 10.38 -25.85 -20.37
N HIS A 129 11.09 -24.76 -20.61
CA HIS A 129 11.71 -24.49 -21.92
C HIS A 129 12.88 -25.43 -22.23
N ARG A 130 13.60 -25.95 -21.22
CA ARG A 130 14.69 -26.93 -21.40
C ARG A 130 14.25 -28.36 -21.70
N ARG A 131 12.96 -28.71 -21.59
CA ARG A 131 12.44 -30.03 -22.02
C ARG A 131 11.68 -30.01 -23.35
N VAL A 132 11.39 -28.83 -23.90
CA VAL A 132 10.62 -28.69 -25.15
C VAL A 132 11.51 -28.49 -26.38
N THR A 133 12.77 -28.06 -26.22
CA THR A 133 13.73 -28.01 -27.33
C THR A 133 14.73 -29.17 -27.22
N GLY A 134 14.42 -30.26 -27.92
CA GLY A 134 15.30 -31.42 -28.01
C GLY A 134 16.69 -31.05 -28.57
N TYR A 135 17.73 -31.37 -27.80
CA TYR A 135 19.08 -31.56 -28.30
C TYR A 135 19.57 -32.95 -27.85
N PRO A 136 19.81 -33.89 -28.79
CA PRO A 136 20.61 -35.06 -28.51
C PRO A 136 22.10 -34.67 -28.50
N HIS A 137 22.88 -35.40 -27.72
CA HIS A 137 24.35 -35.35 -27.59
C HIS A 137 24.94 -34.35 -26.60
N LEU A 138 25.24 -34.85 -25.39
CA LEU A 138 26.54 -34.61 -24.74
C LEU A 138 26.80 -35.70 -23.67
N ASN A 139 27.53 -36.72 -24.13
CA ASN A 139 28.53 -37.53 -23.44
C ASN A 139 28.17 -38.25 -22.12
N GLU A 140 27.85 -39.52 -22.31
CA GLU A 140 28.48 -40.64 -21.58
C GLU A 140 29.99 -40.40 -21.36
N ARG A 141 30.51 -40.89 -20.22
CA ARG A 141 31.91 -40.86 -19.73
C ARG A 141 32.24 -39.76 -18.71
N LEU A 142 31.66 -39.89 -17.53
CA LEU A 142 32.42 -39.81 -16.28
C LEU A 142 31.94 -40.97 -15.39
N PHE A 143 32.56 -42.12 -15.60
CA PHE A 143 32.40 -43.29 -14.75
C PHE A 143 32.98 -42.99 -13.36
N MET A 144 32.12 -42.77 -12.36
CA MET A 144 32.38 -43.23 -11.00
C MET A 144 31.69 -44.59 -10.83
N ALA A 145 32.30 -45.46 -10.02
CA ALA A 145 31.93 -46.88 -9.86
C ALA A 145 30.42 -47.11 -9.69
N PRO A 146 29.89 -48.29 -10.10
CA PRO A 146 28.48 -48.59 -9.90
C PRO A 146 28.16 -48.55 -8.40
N SER A 147 27.33 -47.58 -8.03
CA SER A 147 26.74 -47.50 -6.69
C SER A 147 25.88 -48.76 -6.46
N PRO A 148 25.96 -49.42 -5.30
CA PRO A 148 25.24 -50.68 -5.02
C PRO A 148 23.71 -50.53 -4.91
N TYR A 149 23.21 -49.31 -5.06
CA TYR A 149 21.79 -49.00 -5.08
C TYR A 149 21.33 -49.05 -6.56
N THR A 150 20.37 -49.93 -6.85
CA THR A 150 19.98 -50.43 -8.20
C THR A 150 18.54 -50.00 -8.59
N PRO A 151 18.15 -50.09 -9.89
CA PRO A 151 16.99 -49.39 -10.47
C PRO A 151 15.62 -50.09 -10.34
N ASP A 152 15.31 -50.68 -9.19
CA ASP A 152 14.02 -51.34 -8.90
C ASP A 152 13.38 -50.75 -7.63
N GLU A 153 13.19 -49.43 -7.62
CA GLU A 153 12.64 -48.72 -6.47
C GLU A 153 11.12 -48.83 -6.38
N THR A 154 10.60 -48.96 -5.16
CA THR A 154 9.15 -49.01 -4.94
C THR A 154 8.50 -47.68 -5.32
N PRO A 155 7.21 -47.66 -5.74
CA PRO A 155 6.51 -46.41 -6.03
C PRO A 155 6.55 -45.41 -4.86
N GLN A 156 6.57 -45.90 -3.62
CA GLN A 156 6.67 -45.08 -2.42
C GLN A 156 8.05 -44.43 -2.29
N THR A 157 9.14 -45.15 -2.59
CA THR A 157 10.51 -44.62 -2.63
C THR A 157 10.63 -43.50 -3.66
N LEU A 158 10.11 -43.71 -4.87
CA LEU A 158 10.09 -42.68 -5.91
C LEU A 158 9.25 -41.46 -5.54
N GLU A 159 8.21 -41.64 -4.73
CA GLU A 159 7.42 -40.53 -4.20
C GLU A 159 8.20 -39.73 -3.17
N TYR A 160 8.94 -40.39 -2.26
CA TYR A 160 9.86 -39.73 -1.34
C TYR A 160 10.91 -38.89 -2.07
N GLU A 161 11.49 -39.40 -3.14
CA GLU A 161 12.48 -38.63 -3.91
C GLU A 161 11.87 -37.41 -4.60
N ARG A 162 10.64 -37.50 -5.07
CA ARG A 162 9.95 -36.37 -5.70
C ARG A 162 9.53 -35.33 -4.67
N THR A 163 9.04 -35.75 -3.52
CA THR A 163 8.62 -34.83 -2.46
C THR A 163 9.82 -34.19 -1.77
N PHE A 164 10.95 -34.89 -1.67
CA PHE A 164 12.20 -34.38 -1.11
C PHE A 164 12.78 -33.23 -1.93
N ILE A 165 12.93 -33.39 -3.25
CA ILE A 165 13.40 -32.30 -4.12
C ILE A 165 12.39 -31.15 -4.22
N ALA A 166 11.09 -31.44 -4.17
CA ALA A 166 10.05 -30.41 -4.17
C ALA A 166 10.07 -29.57 -2.88
N GLY A 167 10.28 -30.21 -1.73
CA GLY A 167 10.46 -29.54 -0.45
C GLY A 167 11.68 -28.61 -0.45
N ASP A 168 12.78 -29.04 -1.08
CA ASP A 168 14.01 -28.27 -1.16
C ASP A 168 13.87 -26.96 -1.95
N VAL A 169 13.20 -27.01 -3.10
CA VAL A 169 12.89 -25.80 -3.89
C VAL A 169 12.05 -24.81 -3.09
N ILE A 170 11.12 -25.31 -2.28
CA ILE A 170 10.31 -24.48 -1.39
C ILE A 170 11.17 -23.88 -0.27
N ALA A 171 12.11 -24.64 0.30
CA ALA A 171 13.07 -24.16 1.30
C ALA A 171 13.87 -22.97 0.78
N GLY A 172 14.48 -23.10 -0.42
CA GLY A 172 15.25 -22.04 -1.06
C GLY A 172 14.40 -20.79 -1.36
N THR A 173 13.15 -20.98 -1.77
CA THR A 173 12.20 -19.87 -1.98
C THR A 173 11.87 -19.15 -0.68
N GLY A 174 11.61 -19.91 0.39
CA GLY A 174 11.36 -19.37 1.73
C GLY A 174 12.54 -18.54 2.25
N TYR A 175 13.76 -19.05 2.07
CA TYR A 175 14.99 -18.36 2.45
C TYR A 175 15.17 -17.02 1.72
N GLY A 176 14.84 -16.95 0.43
CA GLY A 176 14.85 -15.70 -0.33
C GLY A 176 13.92 -14.62 0.25
N ILE A 177 12.70 -15.02 0.65
CA ILE A 177 11.74 -14.12 1.32
C ILE A 177 12.30 -13.65 2.66
N GLN A 178 12.89 -14.56 3.43
CA GLN A 178 13.48 -14.27 4.74
C GLN A 178 14.64 -13.27 4.64
N LEU A 179 15.52 -13.40 3.65
CA LEU A 179 16.63 -12.47 3.44
C LEU A 179 16.15 -11.05 3.18
N MET A 180 15.09 -10.90 2.37
CA MET A 180 14.49 -9.59 2.09
C MET A 180 13.90 -8.97 3.36
N LEU A 181 13.11 -9.74 4.13
CA LEU A 181 12.55 -9.29 5.39
C LEU A 181 13.63 -8.94 6.41
N TYR A 182 14.71 -9.72 6.48
CA TYR A 182 15.86 -9.44 7.33
C TYR A 182 16.50 -8.10 6.98
N VAL A 183 16.80 -7.84 5.71
CA VAL A 183 17.41 -6.57 5.28
C VAL A 183 16.53 -5.38 5.64
N SER A 184 15.21 -5.49 5.42
CA SER A 184 14.23 -4.47 5.79
C SER A 184 14.20 -4.22 7.30
N CYS A 185 14.10 -5.28 8.11
CA CYS A 185 14.15 -5.18 9.57
C CYS A 185 15.48 -4.57 10.07
N ALA A 186 16.60 -5.01 9.49
CA ALA A 186 17.93 -4.60 9.88
C ALA A 186 18.12 -3.10 9.63
N ARG A 187 17.65 -2.59 8.48
CA ARG A 187 17.68 -1.16 8.16
C ARG A 187 16.94 -0.32 9.20
N PHE A 188 15.73 -0.72 9.59
CA PHE A 188 14.95 -0.01 10.62
C PHE A 188 15.61 -0.08 12.00
N LEU A 189 16.01 -1.27 12.46
CA LEU A 189 16.65 -1.45 13.76
C LEU A 189 18.02 -0.78 13.83
N TRP A 190 18.78 -0.75 12.73
CA TRP A 190 20.07 -0.08 12.65
C TRP A 190 19.95 1.43 12.84
N LYS A 191 18.92 2.07 12.26
CA LYS A 191 18.62 3.49 12.51
C LYS A 191 18.27 3.74 13.98
N ARG A 192 17.54 2.82 14.62
CA ARG A 192 17.13 2.90 16.03
C ARG A 192 18.16 2.37 17.03
N ARG A 193 19.34 1.90 16.60
CA ARG A 193 20.35 1.26 17.49
C ARG A 193 20.84 2.16 18.63
N ARG A 194 20.69 3.48 18.51
CA ARG A 194 21.09 4.45 19.53
C ARG A 194 20.00 4.73 20.57
N THR A 195 18.77 4.25 20.39
CA THR A 195 17.63 4.60 21.26
C THR A 195 17.48 3.70 22.48
N GLY A 196 18.24 2.60 22.59
CA GLY A 196 18.17 1.67 23.72
C GLY A 196 18.83 0.32 23.45
N LEU A 197 18.74 -0.59 24.42
CA LEU A 197 19.32 -1.94 24.32
C LEU A 197 18.47 -2.89 23.46
N GLN A 198 17.15 -2.71 23.46
CA GLN A 198 16.21 -3.59 22.77
C GLN A 198 16.46 -3.69 21.24
N PRO A 199 16.67 -2.59 20.48
CA PRO A 199 16.97 -2.72 19.05
C PRO A 199 18.29 -3.45 18.76
N LYS A 200 19.28 -3.37 19.67
CA LYS A 200 20.55 -4.08 19.55
C LYS A 200 20.38 -5.57 19.80
N ILE A 201 19.61 -5.94 20.83
CA ILE A 201 19.28 -7.34 21.13
C ILE A 201 18.50 -7.95 19.97
N LEU A 202 17.46 -7.27 19.48
CA LEU A 202 16.64 -7.76 18.36
C LEU A 202 17.47 -7.91 17.09
N LEU A 203 18.37 -6.96 16.78
CA LEU A 203 19.28 -7.05 15.64
C LEU A 203 20.25 -8.24 15.78
N ALA A 204 20.87 -8.41 16.93
CA ALA A 204 21.76 -9.55 17.18
C ALA A 204 21.02 -10.89 17.06
N TYR A 205 19.80 -10.96 17.58
CA TYR A 205 18.97 -12.14 17.58
C TYR A 205 18.49 -12.53 16.17
N MET A 206 18.00 -11.58 15.37
CA MET A 206 17.62 -11.85 13.98
C MET A 206 18.84 -12.21 13.11
N SER A 207 20.02 -11.64 13.39
CA SER A 207 21.25 -12.04 12.71
C SER A 207 21.67 -13.46 13.07
N LEU A 208 21.52 -13.87 14.34
CA LEU A 208 21.74 -15.24 14.77
C LEU A 208 20.80 -16.22 14.03
N LEU A 209 19.50 -15.92 13.97
CA LEU A 209 18.53 -16.73 13.23
C LEU A 209 18.88 -16.84 11.74
N LEU A 210 19.27 -15.72 11.10
CA LEU A 210 19.68 -15.75 9.70
C LEU A 210 20.93 -16.61 9.49
N VAL A 211 21.92 -16.53 10.38
CA VAL A 211 23.15 -17.34 10.27
C VAL A 211 22.84 -18.83 10.38
N ILE A 212 22.06 -19.23 11.38
CA ILE A 212 21.66 -20.63 11.58
C ILE A 212 20.88 -21.14 10.35
N GLU A 213 19.93 -20.35 9.85
CA GLU A 213 19.17 -20.68 8.64
C GLU A 213 20.08 -20.79 7.41
N SER A 214 21.03 -19.87 7.24
CA SER A 214 21.96 -19.88 6.11
C SER A 214 22.80 -21.15 6.09
N ILE A 215 23.23 -21.61 7.27
CA ILE A 215 23.94 -22.87 7.43
C ILE A 215 23.01 -24.04 7.09
N TRP A 216 21.78 -24.04 7.61
CA TRP A 216 20.79 -25.09 7.32
C TRP A 216 20.52 -25.23 5.82
N ILE A 217 20.21 -24.13 5.12
CA ILE A 217 19.99 -24.12 3.67
C ILE A 217 21.24 -24.52 2.90
N GLY A 218 22.43 -24.06 3.31
CA GLY A 218 23.69 -24.42 2.66
C GLY A 218 24.01 -25.91 2.78
N VAL A 219 23.80 -26.48 3.97
CA VAL A 219 23.93 -27.91 4.27
C VAL A 219 22.92 -28.71 3.45
N GLN A 220 21.65 -28.33 3.48
CA GLN A 220 20.57 -28.97 2.73
C GLN A 220 20.84 -28.96 1.21
N SER A 221 21.27 -27.82 0.66
CA SER A 221 21.64 -27.70 -0.76
C SER A 221 22.79 -28.64 -1.12
N LYS A 222 23.77 -28.80 -0.21
CA LYS A 222 24.87 -29.73 -0.41
C LYS A 222 24.40 -31.19 -0.31
N THR A 223 23.53 -31.52 0.63
CA THR A 223 22.92 -32.85 0.75
C THR A 223 22.18 -33.21 -0.55
N ILE A 224 21.37 -32.31 -1.11
CA ILE A 224 20.69 -32.55 -2.40
C ILE A 224 21.66 -32.74 -3.56
N GLN A 225 22.72 -31.93 -3.64
CA GLN A 225 23.76 -32.13 -4.65
C GLN A 225 24.38 -33.53 -4.53
N VAL A 226 24.75 -33.95 -3.30
CA VAL A 226 25.40 -35.25 -3.11
C VAL A 226 24.44 -36.40 -3.43
N VAL A 227 23.18 -36.27 -3.03
CA VAL A 227 22.13 -37.29 -3.14
C VAL A 227 21.65 -37.48 -4.60
N TYR A 228 21.50 -36.40 -5.38
CA TYR A 228 20.94 -36.47 -6.74
C TYR A 228 21.95 -36.32 -7.87
N ILE A 229 23.11 -35.70 -7.62
CA ILE A 229 24.12 -35.41 -8.64
C ILE A 229 25.37 -36.25 -8.42
N ASP A 230 25.95 -36.17 -7.22
CA ASP A 230 27.25 -36.80 -6.96
C ASP A 230 27.12 -38.34 -6.74
N ASN A 231 25.93 -38.85 -6.41
CA ASN A 231 25.66 -40.29 -6.29
C ASN A 231 24.38 -40.69 -7.04
N SER A 232 24.52 -41.48 -8.11
CA SER A 232 23.42 -41.83 -9.03
C SER A 232 22.71 -43.16 -8.72
N GLY A 233 22.92 -43.74 -7.53
CA GLY A 233 22.44 -45.09 -7.20
C GLY A 233 21.03 -45.20 -6.62
N GLY A 234 20.43 -44.12 -6.13
CA GLY A 234 19.15 -44.20 -5.39
C GLY A 234 19.09 -43.10 -4.34
N PRO A 235 18.62 -41.90 -4.72
CA PRO A 235 18.61 -40.70 -3.87
C PRO A 235 18.11 -40.95 -2.44
N TRP A 236 16.95 -41.59 -2.28
CA TRP A 236 16.37 -41.79 -0.94
C TRP A 236 17.17 -42.78 -0.10
N ALA A 237 17.65 -43.88 -0.70
CA ALA A 237 18.45 -44.88 0.00
C ALA A 237 19.79 -44.29 0.47
N PHE A 238 20.42 -43.46 -0.36
CA PHE A 238 21.65 -42.77 0.02
C PHE A 238 21.41 -41.75 1.13
N PHE A 239 20.34 -40.96 1.06
CA PHE A 239 19.96 -40.02 2.12
C PHE A 239 19.79 -40.73 3.47
N LEU A 240 19.11 -41.88 3.50
CA LEU A 240 18.95 -42.66 4.74
C LEU A 240 20.27 -43.27 5.25
N ALA A 241 21.20 -43.63 4.36
CA ALA A 241 22.49 -44.21 4.72
C ALA A 241 23.53 -43.15 5.17
N SER A 242 23.34 -41.89 4.77
CA SER A 242 24.28 -40.79 5.03
C SER A 242 24.02 -40.03 6.33
N GLN A 243 23.00 -40.38 7.10
CA GLN A 243 22.59 -39.67 8.33
C GLN A 243 23.65 -39.52 9.44
N THR A 244 24.76 -40.26 9.35
CA THR A 244 25.91 -40.13 10.28
C THR A 244 26.97 -39.13 9.78
N LEU A 245 26.87 -38.66 8.54
CA LEU A 245 27.77 -37.67 7.98
C LEU A 245 27.59 -36.34 8.70
N ALA A 246 28.70 -35.64 8.93
CA ALA A 246 28.67 -34.33 9.60
C ALA A 246 27.71 -33.33 8.94
N VAL A 247 27.49 -33.45 7.62
CA VAL A 247 26.54 -32.60 6.88
C VAL A 247 25.11 -32.82 7.36
N ASP A 248 24.67 -34.07 7.50
CA ASP A 248 23.30 -34.39 7.92
C ASP A 248 23.12 -34.18 9.44
N VAL A 249 24.15 -34.45 10.26
CA VAL A 249 24.12 -34.06 11.68
C VAL A 249 23.95 -32.55 11.87
N MET A 250 24.62 -31.75 11.02
CA MET A 250 24.46 -30.30 11.02
C MET A 250 23.07 -29.87 10.53
N PHE A 251 22.47 -30.58 9.56
CA PHE A 251 21.10 -30.32 9.10
C PHE A 251 20.11 -30.43 10.26
N ASP A 252 20.14 -31.54 10.99
CA ASP A 252 19.26 -31.85 12.11
C ASP A 252 19.43 -30.82 13.23
N ALA A 253 20.68 -30.58 13.62
CA ALA A 253 21.02 -29.68 14.71
C ALA A 253 20.64 -28.23 14.40
N MET A 254 20.88 -27.74 13.18
CA MET A 254 20.51 -26.38 12.80
C MET A 254 18.99 -26.23 12.74
N TYR A 255 18.27 -27.20 12.16
CA TYR A 255 16.80 -27.17 12.11
C TYR A 255 16.19 -27.11 13.51
N PHE A 256 16.64 -28.00 14.41
CA PHE A 256 16.22 -28.01 15.80
C PHE A 256 16.49 -26.67 16.50
N LEU A 257 17.73 -26.17 16.45
CA LEU A 257 18.12 -24.91 17.10
C LEU A 257 17.28 -23.74 16.57
N LEU A 258 17.03 -23.74 15.27
CA LEU A 258 16.24 -22.73 14.59
C LEU A 258 14.79 -22.72 15.07
N THR A 259 14.13 -23.88 15.12
CA THR A 259 12.75 -24.02 15.64
C THR A 259 12.69 -23.62 17.11
N TRP A 260 13.65 -24.07 17.93
CA TRP A 260 13.66 -23.75 19.35
C TRP A 260 13.87 -22.26 19.64
N LEU A 261 14.80 -21.61 18.93
CA LEU A 261 14.96 -20.16 19.02
C LEU A 261 13.68 -19.44 18.59
N SER A 262 13.09 -19.83 17.47
CA SER A 262 11.81 -19.26 17.00
C SER A 262 10.72 -19.33 18.07
N ASP A 263 10.57 -20.48 18.73
CA ASP A 263 9.59 -20.68 19.80
C ASP A 263 9.87 -19.77 21.02
N LEU A 264 11.15 -19.54 21.36
CA LEU A 264 11.56 -18.60 22.40
C LEU A 264 11.18 -17.15 22.07
N LEU A 265 11.27 -16.75 20.79
CA LEU A 265 10.87 -15.41 20.37
C LEU A 265 9.35 -15.20 20.55
N VAL A 266 8.54 -16.19 20.19
CA VAL A 266 7.08 -16.15 20.35
C VAL A 266 6.69 -16.17 21.83
N LEU A 267 7.38 -16.95 22.68
CA LEU A 267 7.23 -16.94 24.13
C LEU A 267 7.58 -15.57 24.74
N TRP A 268 8.72 -15.00 24.34
CA TRP A 268 9.11 -13.64 24.74
C TRP A 268 8.06 -12.62 24.30
N ARG A 269 7.50 -12.77 23.10
CA ARG A 269 6.45 -11.88 22.60
C ARG A 269 5.20 -11.93 23.47
N CYS A 270 4.80 -13.13 23.89
CA CYS A 270 3.71 -13.33 24.84
C CYS A 270 3.99 -12.63 26.17
N TYR A 271 5.19 -12.79 26.72
CA TYR A 271 5.60 -12.09 27.94
C TYR A 271 5.46 -10.56 27.80
N VAL A 272 5.94 -9.97 26.71
CA VAL A 272 5.85 -8.53 26.46
C VAL A 272 4.39 -8.06 26.44
N ILE A 273 3.51 -8.76 25.73
CA ILE A 273 2.09 -8.41 25.63
C ILE A 273 1.37 -8.51 26.98
N TRP A 274 1.65 -9.56 27.75
CA TRP A 274 1.04 -9.76 29.06
C TRP A 274 1.60 -8.84 30.14
N SER A 275 2.88 -8.45 30.04
CA SER A 275 3.54 -7.54 30.98
C SER A 275 3.17 -6.07 30.78
N ALA A 276 2.53 -5.73 29.66
CA ALA A 276 2.18 -4.35 29.31
C ALA A 276 1.14 -3.70 30.24
N ALA A 277 0.36 -4.48 31.01
CA ALA A 277 -0.61 -3.95 31.99
C ALA A 277 -0.02 -3.67 33.39
N GLY A 278 1.31 -3.67 33.53
CA GLY A 278 1.98 -3.32 34.78
C GLY A 278 2.14 -4.48 35.78
N ASP A 279 1.33 -5.54 35.70
CA ASP A 279 1.47 -6.71 36.57
C ASP A 279 2.34 -7.82 35.93
N LYS A 280 3.63 -7.80 36.27
CA LYS A 280 4.60 -8.81 35.81
C LYS A 280 4.27 -10.23 36.32
N ARG A 281 3.49 -10.39 37.39
CA ARG A 281 3.15 -11.71 37.95
C ARG A 281 2.22 -12.47 37.01
N LEU A 282 1.21 -11.79 36.46
CA LEU A 282 0.29 -12.38 35.47
C LEU A 282 1.01 -12.79 34.18
N ALA A 283 2.01 -12.02 33.75
CA ALA A 283 2.85 -12.39 32.62
C ALA A 283 3.61 -13.69 32.89
N TRP A 284 4.24 -13.83 34.07
CA TRP A 284 4.94 -15.05 34.46
C TRP A 284 4.01 -16.26 34.57
N VAL A 285 2.79 -16.10 35.10
CA VAL A 285 1.79 -17.17 35.14
C VAL A 285 1.39 -17.60 33.73
N ALA A 286 1.15 -16.64 32.82
CA ALA A 286 0.75 -16.93 31.44
C ALA A 286 1.83 -17.70 30.65
N ILE A 287 3.11 -17.37 30.86
CA ILE A 287 4.22 -18.03 30.14
C ILE A 287 4.77 -19.28 30.85
N MET A 288 4.38 -19.57 32.10
CA MET A 288 4.95 -20.68 32.88
C MET A 288 4.75 -22.02 32.17
N PHE A 289 3.50 -22.34 31.81
CA PHE A 289 3.19 -23.62 31.17
C PHE A 289 3.80 -23.74 29.76
N PRO A 290 3.65 -22.75 28.85
CA PRO A 290 4.38 -22.78 27.57
C PRO A 290 5.90 -22.82 27.71
N GLY A 291 6.45 -22.16 28.73
CA GLY A 291 7.89 -22.19 29.02
C GLY A 291 8.37 -23.59 29.41
N LEU A 292 7.62 -24.33 30.22
CA LEU A 292 7.91 -25.74 30.52
C LEU A 292 7.82 -26.63 29.29
N LEU A 293 6.85 -26.38 28.39
CA LEU A 293 6.75 -27.09 27.12
C LEU A 293 7.96 -26.81 26.22
N ILE A 294 8.43 -25.57 26.12
CA ILE A 294 9.61 -25.21 25.31
C ILE A 294 10.91 -25.79 25.91
N LEU A 295 11.01 -25.88 27.24
CA LEU A 295 12.11 -26.60 27.87
C LEU A 295 12.04 -28.11 27.59
N SER A 296 10.83 -28.67 27.57
CA SER A 296 10.63 -30.08 27.23
C SER A 296 10.93 -30.36 25.75
N SER A 297 10.58 -29.45 24.84
CA SER A 297 10.92 -29.56 23.42
C SER A 297 12.43 -29.45 23.20
N PHE A 298 13.16 -28.65 24.00
CA PHE A 298 14.63 -28.63 23.94
C PHE A 298 15.23 -30.00 24.24
N VAL A 299 14.79 -30.65 25.32
CA VAL A 299 15.28 -31.99 25.70
C VAL A 299 14.93 -33.01 24.62
N LEU A 300 13.70 -33.02 24.12
CA LEU A 300 13.28 -33.93 23.07
C LEU A 300 14.00 -33.67 21.73
N GLY A 301 14.27 -32.42 21.38
CA GLY A 301 15.02 -32.05 20.17
C GLY A 301 16.48 -32.50 20.23
N CYS A 302 17.12 -32.39 21.41
CA CYS A 302 18.45 -32.96 21.63
C CYS A 302 18.46 -34.48 21.51
N LEU A 303 17.48 -35.17 22.11
CA LEU A 303 17.36 -36.62 22.01
C LEU A 303 17.06 -37.06 20.57
N TRP A 304 16.17 -36.36 19.87
CA TRP A 304 15.84 -36.61 18.49
C TRP A 304 17.08 -36.49 17.60
N THR A 305 17.80 -35.38 17.69
CA THR A 305 19.06 -35.16 16.94
C THR A 305 20.07 -36.27 17.26
N PHE A 306 20.22 -36.66 18.53
CA PHE A 306 21.17 -37.70 18.94
C PHE A 306 20.81 -39.09 18.40
N TYR A 307 19.54 -39.47 18.42
CA TYR A 307 19.10 -40.79 17.97
C TYR A 307 18.92 -40.89 16.44
N SER A 308 18.57 -39.78 15.76
CA SER A 308 18.49 -39.72 14.29
C SER A 308 19.85 -39.87 13.63
N THR A 309 20.93 -39.47 14.31
CA THR A 309 22.30 -39.45 13.78
C THR A 309 23.16 -40.66 14.19
N GLN A 310 22.54 -41.70 14.76
CA GLN A 310 23.23 -42.96 15.08
C GLN A 310 23.48 -43.81 13.82
N PRO A 311 24.53 -44.67 13.79
CA PRO A 311 24.74 -45.62 12.71
C PRO A 311 23.52 -46.51 12.46
N ALA A 312 23.10 -46.62 11.19
CA ALA A 312 21.92 -47.36 10.75
C ALA A 312 20.57 -46.86 11.33
N SER A 313 20.53 -45.65 11.87
CA SER A 313 19.32 -44.93 12.29
C SER A 313 19.00 -43.79 11.30
N ASN A 314 17.80 -43.22 11.38
CA ASN A 314 17.37 -42.04 10.62
C ASN A 314 16.07 -41.47 11.19
N PHE A 315 15.57 -40.38 10.62
CA PHE A 315 14.33 -39.71 11.04
C PHE A 315 13.04 -40.53 11.05
N TYR A 316 13.00 -41.64 10.31
CA TYR A 316 11.78 -42.41 10.05
C TYR A 316 11.81 -43.81 10.68
N VAL A 317 12.90 -44.18 11.37
CA VAL A 317 12.93 -45.42 12.16
C VAL A 317 12.21 -45.22 13.49
N GLU A 318 11.64 -46.30 14.03
CA GLU A 318 10.62 -46.28 15.09
C GLU A 318 10.95 -45.37 16.28
N LEU A 319 12.16 -45.45 16.84
CA LEU A 319 12.54 -44.67 18.02
C LEU A 319 12.71 -43.16 17.72
N PRO A 320 13.56 -42.72 16.77
CA PRO A 320 13.61 -41.32 16.33
C PRO A 320 12.27 -40.77 15.85
N LEU A 321 11.45 -41.57 15.16
CA LEU A 321 10.13 -41.14 14.69
C LEU A 321 9.20 -40.81 15.87
N HIS A 322 9.17 -41.65 16.91
CA HIS A 322 8.39 -41.39 18.11
C HIS A 322 8.90 -40.18 18.90
N ILE A 323 10.22 -40.06 19.08
CA ILE A 323 10.83 -38.91 19.77
C ILE A 323 10.60 -37.62 18.98
N GLY A 324 10.76 -37.65 17.66
CA GLY A 324 10.52 -36.53 16.75
C GLY A 324 9.05 -36.11 16.77
N THR A 325 8.12 -37.07 16.69
CA THR A 325 6.68 -36.79 16.76
C THR A 325 6.34 -36.12 18.09
N ALA A 326 6.91 -36.59 19.20
CA ALA A 326 6.76 -35.96 20.51
C ALA A 326 7.34 -34.53 20.54
N TYR A 327 8.56 -34.34 20.01
CA TYR A 327 9.20 -33.03 19.90
C TYR A 327 8.33 -32.02 19.13
N PHE A 328 7.92 -32.37 17.91
CA PHE A 328 7.10 -31.51 17.06
C PHE A 328 5.72 -31.25 17.64
N THR A 329 5.11 -32.25 18.29
CA THR A 329 3.83 -32.08 18.97
C THR A 329 3.93 -31.10 20.13
N ILE A 330 5.00 -31.18 20.94
CA ILE A 330 5.20 -30.27 22.07
C ILE A 330 5.50 -28.85 21.57
N SER A 331 6.37 -28.67 20.58
CA SER A 331 6.67 -27.36 19.98
C SER A 331 5.42 -26.74 19.31
N PHE A 332 4.67 -27.52 18.54
CA PHE A 332 3.39 -27.09 17.97
C PHE A 332 2.41 -26.67 19.05
N SER A 333 2.25 -27.49 20.10
CA SER A 333 1.33 -27.23 21.20
C SER A 333 1.71 -25.97 21.98
N SER A 334 3.01 -25.77 22.28
CA SER A 334 3.48 -24.54 22.92
C SER A 334 3.17 -23.32 22.07
N ASN A 335 3.38 -23.40 20.75
CA ASN A 335 3.05 -22.31 19.85
C ASN A 335 1.54 -22.04 19.83
N VAL A 336 0.69 -23.06 19.65
CA VAL A 336 -0.78 -22.88 19.67
C VAL A 336 -1.25 -22.23 20.98
N ILE A 337 -0.72 -22.68 22.12
CA ILE A 337 -1.09 -22.10 23.42
C ILE A 337 -0.65 -20.64 23.49
N VAL A 338 0.59 -20.32 23.12
CA VAL A 338 1.09 -18.95 23.13
C VAL A 338 0.30 -18.05 22.16
N THR A 339 0.02 -18.55 20.96
CA THR A 339 -0.83 -17.89 19.95
C THR A 339 -2.19 -17.53 20.52
N LEU A 340 -2.85 -18.48 21.21
CA LEU A 340 -4.14 -18.28 21.85
C LEU A 340 -4.06 -17.29 23.01
N LEU A 341 -3.00 -17.34 23.83
CA LEU A 341 -2.78 -16.39 24.91
C LEU A 341 -2.54 -14.97 24.40
N ILE A 342 -1.78 -14.80 23.32
CA ILE A 342 -1.55 -13.51 22.66
C ILE A 342 -2.86 -12.99 22.06
N ALA A 343 -3.53 -13.79 21.23
CA ALA A 343 -4.76 -13.40 20.55
C ALA A 343 -5.87 -13.09 21.56
N GLY A 344 -6.06 -13.94 22.56
CA GLY A 344 -7.04 -13.75 23.63
C GLY A 344 -6.78 -12.47 24.42
N ARG A 345 -5.51 -12.17 24.74
CA ARG A 345 -5.13 -10.96 25.47
C ARG A 345 -5.37 -9.69 24.63
N LEU A 346 -5.00 -9.70 23.34
CA LEU A 346 -5.26 -8.58 22.43
C LEU A 346 -6.77 -8.34 22.21
N ILE A 347 -7.57 -9.40 22.10
CA ILE A 347 -9.04 -9.29 22.00
C ILE A 347 -9.65 -8.76 23.29
N ALA A 348 -9.14 -9.18 24.46
CA ALA A 348 -9.59 -8.65 25.75
C ALA A 348 -9.35 -7.13 25.86
N TYR A 349 -8.17 -6.65 25.42
CA TYR A 349 -7.89 -5.21 25.36
C TYR A 349 -8.80 -4.47 24.37
N ARG A 350 -9.13 -5.07 23.23
CA ARG A 350 -10.10 -4.52 22.27
C ARG A 350 -11.49 -4.33 22.86
N ARG A 351 -11.88 -5.19 23.81
CA ARG A 351 -13.20 -5.17 24.47
C ARG A 351 -13.22 -4.29 25.72
N SER A 352 -12.08 -3.98 26.33
CA SER A 352 -12.02 -3.05 27.47
C SER A 352 -12.12 -1.60 27.01
N SER A 353 -12.99 -0.79 27.63
CA SER A 353 -13.25 0.63 27.33
C SER A 353 -12.07 1.59 27.58
N LEU A 354 -10.87 1.07 27.79
CA LEU A 354 -9.66 1.81 28.15
C LEU A 354 -8.90 2.39 26.95
N LEU A 355 -9.31 2.09 25.71
CA LEU A 355 -8.62 2.52 24.49
C LEU A 355 -9.57 3.29 23.54
N PRO A 356 -9.22 4.52 23.11
CA PRO A 356 -9.97 5.28 22.10
C PRO A 356 -10.09 4.50 20.78
N SER A 357 -11.28 4.52 20.16
CA SER A 357 -11.65 3.71 18.98
C SER A 357 -10.73 3.87 17.77
N GLU A 358 -10.03 5.00 17.64
CA GLU A 358 -9.10 5.30 16.53
C GLU A 358 -7.72 4.62 16.68
N LEU A 359 -7.24 4.35 17.91
CA LEU A 359 -5.98 3.60 18.12
C LEU A 359 -6.19 2.09 17.93
N THR A 360 -7.40 1.59 18.19
CA THR A 360 -7.74 0.16 18.18
C THR A 360 -7.61 -0.48 16.80
N ALA A 361 -7.83 0.31 15.72
CA ALA A 361 -7.74 -0.17 14.34
C ALA A 361 -6.30 -0.47 13.89
N HIS A 362 -5.31 0.27 14.41
CA HIS A 362 -3.91 0.13 14.02
C HIS A 362 -3.20 -1.01 14.79
N PHE A 363 -3.53 -1.18 16.08
CA PHE A 363 -2.87 -2.16 16.95
C PHE A 363 -3.59 -3.52 17.08
N ILE A 364 -4.85 -3.66 16.63
CA ILE A 364 -5.67 -4.86 16.86
C ILE A 364 -6.50 -5.27 15.61
N SER A 365 -5.93 -5.11 14.41
CA SER A 365 -6.52 -5.68 13.19
C SER A 365 -6.43 -7.23 13.22
N LEU A 366 -7.27 -7.92 12.44
CA LEU A 366 -7.20 -9.39 12.33
C LEU A 366 -5.83 -9.84 11.80
N ALA A 367 -5.27 -9.09 10.83
CA ALA A 367 -3.93 -9.31 10.30
C ALA A 367 -2.87 -9.13 11.39
N THR A 368 -3.03 -8.11 12.24
CA THR A 368 -2.17 -7.88 13.41
C THR A 368 -2.24 -9.04 14.39
N ILE A 369 -3.43 -9.57 14.69
CA ILE A 369 -3.56 -10.73 15.59
C ILE A 369 -2.87 -11.96 14.99
N VAL A 370 -3.04 -12.22 13.69
CA VAL A 370 -2.39 -13.35 13.00
C VAL A 370 -0.87 -13.21 12.99
N ILE A 371 -0.34 -12.00 12.75
CA ILE A 371 1.10 -11.72 12.72
C ILE A 371 1.72 -11.78 14.12
N GLU A 372 1.10 -11.12 15.12
CA GLU A 372 1.62 -11.06 16.50
C GLU A 372 1.62 -12.42 17.21
N SER A 373 0.77 -13.34 16.75
CA SER A 373 0.60 -14.65 17.35
C SER A 373 1.36 -15.76 16.60
N ALA A 374 2.11 -15.47 15.53
CA ALA A 374 2.77 -16.48 14.70
C ALA A 374 1.83 -17.61 14.20
N ALA A 375 0.52 -17.33 14.06
CA ALA A 375 -0.49 -18.33 13.71
C ALA A 375 -0.27 -18.99 12.33
N LEU A 376 0.47 -18.33 11.44
CA LEU A 376 0.87 -18.88 10.13
C LEU A 376 1.70 -20.17 10.30
N TYR A 377 2.61 -20.21 11.27
CA TYR A 377 3.40 -21.40 11.56
C TYR A 377 2.53 -22.59 11.99
N SER A 378 1.66 -22.40 13.00
CA SER A 378 0.80 -23.48 13.50
C SER A 378 -0.08 -24.09 12.41
N GLY A 379 -0.56 -23.27 11.45
CA GLY A 379 -1.39 -23.74 10.33
C GLY A 379 -0.67 -24.72 9.38
N PHE A 380 0.64 -24.55 9.15
CA PHE A 380 1.42 -25.44 8.30
C PHE A 380 2.14 -26.54 9.09
N ALA A 381 2.52 -26.27 10.33
CA ALA A 381 3.15 -27.25 11.22
C ALA A 381 2.26 -28.45 11.50
N VAL A 382 0.93 -28.28 11.56
CA VAL A 382 -0.01 -29.41 11.74
C VAL A 382 -0.03 -30.35 10.53
N LEU A 383 0.14 -29.83 9.30
CA LEU A 383 0.19 -30.63 8.08
C LEU A 383 1.47 -31.48 8.05
N PHE A 384 2.60 -30.88 8.44
CA PHE A 384 3.84 -31.61 8.65
C PHE A 384 3.67 -32.68 9.74
N LEU A 385 3.16 -32.32 10.91
CA LEU A 385 3.03 -33.25 12.03
C LEU A 385 2.17 -34.47 11.69
N ILE A 386 1.03 -34.27 11.02
CA ILE A 386 0.15 -35.36 10.61
C ILE A 386 0.87 -36.28 9.62
N THR A 387 1.49 -35.72 8.59
CA THR A 387 2.17 -36.50 7.53
C THR A 387 3.44 -37.18 8.05
N TYR A 388 4.15 -36.56 8.97
CA TYR A 388 5.32 -37.12 9.65
C TYR A 388 4.91 -38.29 10.56
N ALA A 389 3.87 -38.12 11.38
CA ALA A 389 3.40 -39.16 12.31
C ALA A 389 2.93 -40.43 11.61
N ILE A 390 2.37 -40.33 10.40
CA ILE A 390 1.95 -41.48 9.60
C ILE A 390 3.01 -41.95 8.60
N ASN A 391 4.20 -41.34 8.61
CA ASN A 391 5.30 -41.61 7.69
C ASN A 391 4.88 -41.55 6.20
N ASP A 392 4.11 -40.51 5.84
CA ASP A 392 3.67 -40.24 4.47
C ASP A 392 4.73 -39.40 3.73
N PRO A 393 5.09 -39.74 2.47
CA PRO A 393 6.15 -39.04 1.73
C PRO A 393 5.98 -37.52 1.61
N THR A 394 4.75 -36.99 1.68
CA THR A 394 4.50 -35.55 1.59
C THR A 394 5.03 -34.77 2.79
N ASN A 395 5.41 -35.44 3.89
CA ASN A 395 6.07 -34.80 5.02
C ASN A 395 7.36 -34.05 4.60
N GLN A 396 8.05 -34.51 3.55
CA GLN A 396 9.22 -33.83 2.97
C GLN A 396 8.91 -32.45 2.38
N ILE A 397 7.67 -32.21 1.97
CA ILE A 397 7.22 -30.90 1.46
C ILE A 397 6.86 -30.00 2.65
N TRP A 398 6.12 -30.55 3.61
CA TRP A 398 5.56 -29.76 4.70
C TRP A 398 6.62 -29.32 5.73
N LEU A 399 7.70 -30.08 5.89
CA LEU A 399 8.79 -29.73 6.79
C LEU A 399 9.46 -28.38 6.41
N PRO A 400 9.95 -28.17 5.18
CA PRO A 400 10.44 -26.87 4.73
C PRO A 400 9.39 -25.76 4.73
N VAL A 401 8.14 -26.05 4.37
CA VAL A 401 7.05 -25.06 4.39
C VAL A 401 6.82 -24.54 5.81
N ALA A 402 6.74 -25.45 6.78
CA ALA A 402 6.56 -25.08 8.18
C ALA A 402 7.75 -24.24 8.69
N SER A 403 8.98 -24.62 8.35
CA SER A 403 10.19 -23.86 8.68
C SER A 403 10.16 -22.43 8.14
N ALA A 404 9.90 -22.28 6.84
CA ALA A 404 9.85 -20.98 6.17
C ALA A 404 8.74 -20.09 6.77
N CYS A 405 7.55 -20.65 7.02
CA CYS A 405 6.46 -19.91 7.65
C CYS A 405 6.78 -19.49 9.09
N GLN A 406 7.52 -20.30 9.85
CA GLN A 406 8.01 -19.95 11.17
C GLN A 406 8.91 -18.71 11.11
N GLN A 407 9.87 -18.70 10.19
CA GLN A 407 10.83 -17.60 10.11
C GLN A 407 10.25 -16.30 9.57
N ILE A 408 9.38 -16.40 8.58
CA ILE A 408 8.64 -15.26 8.07
C ILE A 408 7.81 -14.64 9.20
N SER A 409 7.14 -15.46 10.01
CA SER A 409 6.35 -14.99 11.16
C SER A 409 7.22 -14.25 12.18
N ASN A 410 8.39 -14.80 12.54
CA ASN A 410 9.33 -14.17 13.46
C ASN A 410 9.81 -12.79 12.98
N LEU A 411 10.22 -12.70 11.71
CA LEU A 411 10.69 -11.44 11.14
C LEU A 411 9.56 -10.41 11.04
N LEU A 412 8.33 -10.82 10.75
CA LEU A 412 7.17 -9.91 10.74
C LEU A 412 6.86 -9.37 12.15
N ILE A 413 7.00 -10.20 13.21
CA ILE A 413 6.88 -9.74 14.60
C ILE A 413 7.95 -8.69 14.91
N ILE A 414 9.22 -8.96 14.56
CA ILE A 414 10.33 -8.04 14.79
C ILE A 414 10.18 -6.75 13.97
N TYR A 415 9.72 -6.85 12.73
CA TYR A 415 9.49 -5.70 11.85
C TYR A 415 8.49 -4.73 12.48
N ARG A 416 7.36 -5.23 12.98
CA ARG A 416 6.33 -4.39 13.60
C ARG A 416 6.79 -3.76 14.92
N LEU A 417 7.61 -4.49 15.68
CA LEU A 417 8.31 -3.92 16.84
C LEU A 417 9.25 -2.78 16.44
N ALA A 418 9.99 -2.95 15.33
CA ALA A 418 10.91 -1.95 14.80
C ALA A 418 10.20 -0.71 14.24
N GLU A 419 9.02 -0.89 13.62
CA GLU A 419 8.16 0.19 13.09
C GLU A 419 7.44 0.97 14.20
N GLY A 420 7.23 0.35 15.37
CA GLY A 420 6.45 0.95 16.46
C GLY A 420 4.94 0.74 16.33
N SER A 421 4.52 -0.09 15.37
CA SER A 421 3.12 -0.49 15.14
C SER A 421 2.72 -1.74 15.96
N ALA A 422 3.64 -2.31 16.74
CA ALA A 422 3.41 -3.44 17.64
C ALA A 422 3.19 -3.00 19.10
N TRP A 423 2.44 -3.80 19.85
CA TRP A 423 2.20 -3.60 21.28
C TRP A 423 3.49 -3.75 22.11
N GLN A 424 3.78 -2.83 23.04
CA GLN A 424 4.98 -2.81 23.88
C GLN A 424 4.62 -2.71 25.37
N GLN A 425 5.62 -2.94 26.23
CA GLN A 425 5.43 -2.92 27.69
C GLN A 425 4.95 -1.55 28.19
N ASP A 426 5.36 -0.46 27.54
CA ASP A 426 4.97 0.90 27.88
C ASP A 426 3.73 1.39 27.12
N THR A 427 3.10 0.55 26.29
CA THR A 427 1.92 0.97 25.52
C THR A 427 0.81 1.45 26.44
N LEU A 428 0.55 0.78 27.57
CA LEU A 428 -0.46 1.23 28.54
C LEU A 428 0.07 2.31 29.49
N ASN A 429 1.37 2.35 29.82
CA ASN A 429 1.96 3.40 30.67
C ASN A 429 1.99 4.76 29.96
N ASN A 430 2.31 4.79 28.67
CA ASN A 430 2.20 5.98 27.83
C ASN A 430 0.75 6.42 27.62
N THR A 431 -0.21 5.50 27.76
CA THR A 431 -1.65 5.80 27.71
C THR A 431 -2.18 6.27 29.07
N SER A 432 -1.66 5.75 30.19
CA SER A 432 -2.11 6.07 31.56
C SER A 432 -1.40 7.27 32.20
N GLN A 433 -0.17 7.64 31.79
CA GLN A 433 0.40 8.96 32.13
C GLN A 433 -0.34 10.13 31.48
N ASN A 434 -1.10 9.87 30.40
CA ASN A 434 -2.03 10.84 29.83
C ASN A 434 -3.43 10.81 30.48
N THR A 435 -3.69 9.96 31.50
CA THR A 435 -5.06 9.76 32.00
C THR A 435 -5.21 9.57 33.52
N MET A 436 -4.27 10.02 34.38
CA MET A 436 -4.54 10.17 35.82
C MET A 436 -3.93 11.45 36.40
N ILE A 437 -4.73 12.52 36.38
CA ILE A 437 -4.59 13.63 37.33
C ILE A 437 -5.25 13.18 38.64
N HIS A 438 -4.47 13.11 39.71
CA HIS A 438 -4.96 12.89 41.07
C HIS A 438 -5.87 14.05 41.49
N PHE A 439 -7.16 13.78 41.70
CA PHE A 439 -8.05 14.69 42.43
C PHE A 439 -7.90 14.41 43.94
N LYS A 440 -7.28 15.33 44.67
CA LYS A 440 -7.47 15.43 46.12
C LYS A 440 -8.72 16.27 46.35
N ASN A 441 -9.79 15.62 46.83
CA ASN A 441 -10.96 16.30 47.37
C ASN A 441 -10.54 17.22 48.53
N ALA A 442 -10.82 18.50 48.39
CA ALA A 442 -11.16 19.37 49.51
C ALA A 442 -12.53 19.97 49.18
N GLY A 443 -13.52 19.63 50.00
CA GLY A 443 -14.91 20.04 49.81
C GLY A 443 -15.09 21.56 49.82
N GLY A 444 -15.96 22.01 48.94
CA GLY A 444 -16.49 23.35 48.83
C GLY A 444 -17.53 23.33 47.71
N ALA A 445 -18.66 24.00 47.92
CA ALA A 445 -19.89 23.84 47.15
C ALA A 445 -19.74 24.01 45.64
N VAL A 446 -20.68 23.40 44.93
CA VAL A 446 -20.94 23.59 43.50
C VAL A 446 -21.04 25.08 43.18
N ASP A 447 -20.18 25.55 42.28
CA ASP A 447 -20.45 26.71 41.45
C ASP A 447 -19.98 26.43 40.02
N THR A 448 -20.87 26.73 39.09
CA THR A 448 -20.72 26.51 37.66
C THR A 448 -19.88 27.63 37.06
N ASP A 449 -18.60 27.39 36.77
CA ASP A 449 -17.90 28.22 35.79
C ASP A 449 -16.66 27.56 35.18
N ALA A 450 -16.38 27.96 33.94
CA ALA A 450 -15.32 27.45 33.11
C ALA A 450 -13.90 27.72 33.65
N THR A 451 -12.92 27.01 33.05
CA THR A 451 -11.45 27.19 33.09
C THR A 451 -10.65 26.37 34.11
N GLN A 452 -9.74 25.52 33.61
CA GLN A 452 -8.29 25.52 33.93
C GLN A 452 -7.54 24.32 33.31
N SER A 453 -7.04 24.49 32.09
CA SER A 453 -5.73 23.96 31.66
C SER A 453 -4.96 25.12 31.03
N GLY A 454 -4.18 25.81 31.86
CA GLY A 454 -3.56 27.09 31.54
C GLY A 454 -2.35 26.98 30.63
N VAL A 455 -2.57 27.04 29.32
CA VAL A 455 -1.63 27.68 28.39
C VAL A 455 -2.25 29.03 28.02
N ARG A 456 -1.80 30.10 28.69
CA ARG A 456 -2.18 31.47 28.31
C ARG A 456 -1.35 31.87 27.09
N PHE A 457 -1.94 31.79 25.89
CA PHE A 457 -1.48 32.61 24.77
C PHE A 457 -1.59 34.07 25.23
N ARG A 458 -0.48 34.80 25.35
CA ARG A 458 -0.56 36.23 25.66
C ARG A 458 -1.29 36.89 24.49
N GLU A 459 -2.41 37.56 24.76
CA GLU A 459 -3.13 38.41 23.79
C GLU A 459 -2.26 39.53 23.18
N ALA A 460 -1.03 39.69 23.66
CA ALA A 460 -0.06 40.71 23.26
C ALA A 460 1.18 40.11 22.58
N ASP A 461 1.05 39.06 21.75
CA ASP A 461 2.09 38.75 20.77
C ASP A 461 1.96 39.77 19.61
N PRO A 462 2.92 40.69 19.40
CA PRO A 462 2.83 41.68 18.32
C PRO A 462 2.78 41.06 16.93
N GLU A 463 3.11 39.77 16.79
CA GLU A 463 3.20 39.09 15.50
C GLU A 463 1.98 38.22 15.13
N ALA A 464 0.99 38.08 16.03
CA ALA A 464 -0.21 37.29 15.76
C ALA A 464 -1.44 37.69 16.59
N ARG A 465 -2.61 37.76 15.93
CA ARG A 465 -3.91 37.92 16.59
C ARG A 465 -4.54 36.56 16.89
N PHE A 466 -5.43 36.49 17.87
CA PHE A 466 -6.12 35.26 18.28
C PHE A 466 -7.65 35.39 18.17
N SER A 467 -8.31 34.26 17.90
CA SER A 467 -9.76 34.14 18.03
C SER A 467 -10.15 32.82 18.70
N LYS A 468 -11.23 32.88 19.48
CA LYS A 468 -11.86 31.77 20.20
C LYS A 468 -13.38 31.93 20.20
N ASP A 469 -14.08 30.80 20.34
CA ASP A 469 -15.54 30.77 20.44
C ASP A 469 -16.04 31.59 21.64
N GLY A 470 -17.11 32.35 21.44
CA GLY A 470 -17.69 33.26 22.43
C GLY A 470 -16.90 34.55 22.74
N GLN A 471 -15.68 34.72 22.22
CA GLN A 471 -14.86 35.92 22.45
C GLN A 471 -14.87 36.92 21.30
N ASN A 472 -15.00 36.46 20.05
CA ASN A 472 -14.92 37.31 18.85
C ASN A 472 -16.18 37.20 17.98
N SER A 473 -16.67 38.33 17.46
CA SER A 473 -17.81 38.38 16.54
C SER A 473 -17.58 37.72 15.18
N THR A 474 -16.32 37.45 14.80
CA THR A 474 -15.96 36.85 13.50
C THR A 474 -15.79 35.33 13.55
N TRP A 475 -15.83 34.70 14.74
CA TRP A 475 -15.56 33.26 14.90
C TRP A 475 -16.38 32.40 13.96
N ALA A 476 -17.70 32.60 13.92
CA ALA A 476 -18.60 31.84 13.07
C ALA A 476 -18.22 31.94 11.57
N VAL A 477 -17.82 33.13 11.11
CA VAL A 477 -17.38 33.34 9.72
C VAL A 477 -16.05 32.65 9.48
N ASP A 478 -15.08 32.84 10.37
CA ASP A 478 -13.73 32.30 10.23
C ASP A 478 -13.67 30.77 10.38
N THR A 479 -14.67 30.13 10.99
CA THR A 479 -14.81 28.67 11.11
C THR A 479 -15.72 28.05 10.05
N THR A 480 -16.37 28.83 9.18
CA THR A 480 -17.26 28.27 8.16
C THR A 480 -16.43 27.69 7.02
N ALA A 481 -16.50 26.37 6.83
CA ALA A 481 -15.80 25.69 5.75
C ALA A 481 -16.42 25.95 4.37
N PHE A 482 -15.60 25.95 3.31
CA PHE A 482 -16.09 26.01 1.93
C PHE A 482 -17.11 24.90 1.62
N ASN A 483 -16.79 23.67 2.02
CA ASN A 483 -17.72 22.55 1.98
C ASN A 483 -18.54 22.47 3.28
N THR A 484 -19.75 23.01 3.27
CA THR A 484 -20.64 23.07 4.44
C THR A 484 -21.19 21.70 4.86
N ARG A 485 -20.94 20.64 4.08
CA ARG A 485 -21.20 19.25 4.51
C ARG A 485 -20.32 18.84 5.69
N LEU A 486 -19.16 19.46 5.85
CA LEU A 486 -18.16 19.13 6.86
C LEU A 486 -17.98 20.28 7.82
N HIS A 487 -18.15 20.01 9.10
CA HIS A 487 -17.99 21.00 10.16
C HIS A 487 -16.99 20.47 11.18
N TYR A 488 -15.85 21.17 11.28
CA TYR A 488 -14.82 20.92 12.29
C TYR A 488 -14.68 22.17 13.14
N VAL A 489 -14.69 22.00 14.46
CA VAL A 489 -14.58 23.10 15.42
C VAL A 489 -13.13 23.20 15.88
N PRO A 490 -12.37 24.23 15.45
CA PRO A 490 -11.04 24.49 15.98
C PRO A 490 -11.13 24.82 17.47
N SER A 491 -10.07 24.51 18.22
CA SER A 491 -9.96 25.00 19.60
C SER A 491 -9.56 26.48 19.64
N THR A 492 -8.75 26.92 18.67
CA THR A 492 -8.37 28.33 18.51
C THR A 492 -7.91 28.59 17.08
N ILE A 493 -8.05 29.84 16.65
CA ILE A 493 -7.50 30.33 15.39
C ILE A 493 -6.46 31.40 15.71
N VAL A 494 -5.30 31.31 15.04
CA VAL A 494 -4.21 32.29 15.10
C VAL A 494 -4.08 32.95 13.74
N TYR A 495 -3.95 34.27 13.72
CA TYR A 495 -3.76 35.08 12.51
C TYR A 495 -2.37 35.71 12.56
N PRO A 496 -1.33 34.98 12.13
CA PRO A 496 0.02 35.51 12.07
C PRO A 496 0.14 36.57 10.97
N THR A 497 1.09 37.48 11.13
CA THR A 497 1.52 38.44 10.08
C THR A 497 2.93 38.12 9.57
N THR A 498 3.68 37.26 10.26
CA THR A 498 5.06 36.90 9.95
C THR A 498 5.31 35.39 10.10
N ALA A 499 6.41 34.89 9.56
CA ALA A 499 6.85 33.51 9.79
C ALA A 499 7.24 33.23 11.25
N ALA A 500 7.72 34.25 11.97
CA ALA A 500 8.01 34.14 13.39
C ALA A 500 6.71 34.00 14.23
N GLY A 501 5.62 34.69 13.87
CA GLY A 501 4.29 34.46 14.43
C GLY A 501 3.80 33.02 14.22
N VAL A 502 4.04 32.43 13.03
CA VAL A 502 3.75 31.01 12.75
C VAL A 502 4.61 30.08 13.63
N SER A 503 5.91 30.37 13.76
CA SER A 503 6.83 29.64 14.65
C SER A 503 6.35 29.62 16.09
N SER A 504 5.94 30.78 16.62
CA SER A 504 5.37 30.92 17.96
C SER A 504 4.09 30.10 18.11
N ALA A 505 3.18 30.16 17.15
CA ALA A 505 1.95 29.38 17.16
C ALA A 505 2.21 27.86 17.22
N ILE A 506 3.14 27.36 16.40
CA ILE A 506 3.53 25.94 16.39
C ILE A 506 4.15 25.53 17.74
N LYS A 507 5.09 26.33 18.28
CA LYS A 507 5.72 26.02 19.57
C LYS A 507 4.69 25.95 20.71
N CYS A 508 3.72 26.86 20.72
CA CYS A 508 2.62 26.83 21.67
C CYS A 508 1.73 25.59 21.49
N ALA A 509 1.40 25.22 20.25
CA ALA A 509 0.62 24.02 19.96
C ALA A 509 1.33 22.75 20.45
N VAL A 510 2.65 22.65 20.25
CA VAL A 510 3.47 21.54 20.74
C VAL A 510 3.42 21.46 22.28
N GLN A 511 3.56 22.59 22.98
CA GLN A 511 3.44 22.65 24.43
C GLN A 511 2.04 22.26 24.93
N ALA A 512 1.01 22.61 24.17
CA ALA A 512 -0.39 22.29 24.47
C ALA A 512 -0.84 20.91 23.96
N ALA A 513 0.06 20.12 23.35
CA ALA A 513 -0.26 18.84 22.71
C ALA A 513 -1.40 18.93 21.66
N MET A 514 -1.49 20.05 20.94
CA MET A 514 -2.51 20.33 19.93
C MET A 514 -2.01 20.03 18.52
N ARG A 515 -2.90 19.51 17.67
CA ARG A 515 -2.63 19.45 16.22
C ARG A 515 -2.73 20.84 15.61
N VAL A 516 -1.87 21.12 14.64
CA VAL A 516 -1.85 22.39 13.90
C VAL A 516 -2.36 22.15 12.48
N SER A 517 -3.19 23.07 11.97
CA SER A 517 -3.56 23.08 10.55
C SER A 517 -3.41 24.47 9.94
N PRO A 518 -2.67 24.62 8.82
CA PRO A 518 -2.62 25.87 8.08
C PRO A 518 -3.90 26.07 7.25
N LEU A 519 -4.45 27.29 7.30
CA LEU A 519 -5.64 27.70 6.58
C LEU A 519 -5.31 28.92 5.69
N SER A 520 -5.22 28.65 4.39
CA SER A 520 -5.07 29.67 3.34
C SER A 520 -6.45 30.03 2.79
N GLY A 521 -6.83 29.45 1.64
CA GLY A 521 -8.10 29.65 0.95
C GLY A 521 -9.34 29.23 1.72
N GLY A 522 -9.23 28.17 2.51
CA GLY A 522 -10.41 27.47 3.07
C GLY A 522 -11.14 26.56 2.08
N HIS A 523 -10.70 26.51 0.81
CA HIS A 523 -11.30 25.74 -0.29
C HIS A 523 -11.00 24.22 -0.27
N SER A 524 -10.59 23.67 0.87
CA SER A 524 -10.40 22.22 1.00
C SER A 524 -11.76 21.51 0.93
N TYR A 525 -11.93 20.61 -0.04
CA TYR A 525 -13.18 19.85 -0.21
C TYR A 525 -13.49 18.92 0.98
N SER A 526 -12.45 18.55 1.74
CA SER A 526 -12.51 17.79 2.99
C SER A 526 -12.42 18.65 4.25
N ALA A 527 -12.49 19.98 4.12
CA ALA A 527 -12.31 20.94 5.22
C ALA A 527 -11.01 20.73 6.04
N SER A 528 -9.95 20.19 5.42
CA SER A 528 -8.71 19.81 6.10
C SER A 528 -7.92 21.01 6.67
N GLY A 529 -8.15 22.21 6.15
CA GLY A 529 -7.58 23.45 6.71
C GLY A 529 -8.08 23.75 8.15
N PHE A 530 -9.16 23.10 8.59
CA PHE A 530 -9.66 23.15 9.97
C PHE A 530 -9.17 21.97 10.83
N GLY A 531 -8.21 21.18 10.32
CA GLY A 531 -7.56 20.08 11.02
C GLY A 531 -8.16 18.69 10.78
N ALA A 532 -9.20 18.59 9.94
CA ALA A 532 -9.93 17.33 9.63
C ALA A 532 -10.53 16.60 10.85
N GLN A 533 -10.51 17.26 12.02
CA GLN A 533 -11.10 16.86 13.28
C GLN A 533 -11.26 18.10 14.18
N ASN A 534 -12.05 17.98 15.23
CA ASN A 534 -12.20 19.05 16.22
C ASN A 534 -10.94 19.24 17.06
N GLY A 535 -10.80 20.43 17.65
CA GLY A 535 -9.79 20.74 18.66
C GLY A 535 -8.40 21.09 18.11
N SER A 536 -8.28 21.35 16.81
CA SER A 536 -7.04 21.81 16.19
C SER A 536 -6.74 23.28 16.54
N LEU A 537 -5.46 23.65 16.54
CA LEU A 537 -5.03 25.04 16.40
C LEU A 537 -4.96 25.34 14.90
N VAL A 538 -5.73 26.31 14.43
CA VAL A 538 -5.74 26.71 13.02
C VAL A 538 -4.88 27.95 12.85
N VAL A 539 -3.93 27.90 11.92
CA VAL A 539 -3.09 29.04 11.52
C VAL A 539 -3.71 29.64 10.26
N ASN A 540 -4.47 30.72 10.41
CA ASN A 540 -5.19 31.38 9.33
C ASN A 540 -4.36 32.51 8.71
N PHE A 541 -4.00 32.35 7.44
CA PHE A 541 -3.09 33.24 6.72
C PHE A 541 -3.73 34.50 6.14
N ARG A 542 -4.98 34.85 6.47
CA ARG A 542 -5.64 36.04 5.92
C ARG A 542 -4.85 37.35 6.08
N ASP A 543 -4.00 37.45 7.10
CA ASP A 543 -3.16 38.64 7.36
C ASP A 543 -1.73 38.49 6.80
N MET A 544 -1.41 37.39 6.11
CA MET A 544 -0.19 37.17 5.32
C MET A 544 -0.56 37.12 3.83
N SER A 545 -0.85 38.30 3.26
CA SER A 545 -1.38 38.46 1.90
C SER A 545 -0.54 39.34 0.98
N ASP A 546 0.77 39.44 1.22
CA ASP A 546 1.66 40.26 0.39
C ASP A 546 2.05 39.56 -0.92
N ILE A 547 2.19 40.39 -1.97
CA ILE A 547 2.71 40.02 -3.29
C ILE A 547 3.80 41.03 -3.64
N THR A 548 4.99 40.55 -3.94
CA THR A 548 6.09 41.37 -4.48
C THR A 548 6.59 40.77 -5.79
N TYR A 549 6.95 41.62 -6.74
CA TYR A 549 7.50 41.23 -8.04
C TYR A 549 8.81 41.95 -8.29
N ASP A 550 9.85 41.20 -8.66
CA ASP A 550 11.13 41.76 -9.07
C ASP A 550 11.26 41.70 -10.60
N ALA A 551 11.30 42.88 -11.22
CA ALA A 551 11.43 43.02 -12.67
C ALA A 551 12.78 42.52 -13.22
N LYS A 552 13.84 42.47 -12.41
CA LYS A 552 15.17 42.00 -12.85
C LYS A 552 15.21 40.49 -12.99
N THR A 553 14.75 39.78 -11.96
CA THR A 553 14.72 38.31 -11.94
C THR A 553 13.45 37.73 -12.56
N GLN A 554 12.42 38.57 -12.77
CA GLN A 554 11.07 38.16 -13.17
C GLN A 554 10.41 37.19 -12.19
N GLN A 555 10.82 37.24 -10.93
CA GLN A 555 10.30 36.39 -9.86
C GLN A 555 9.22 37.11 -9.07
N ALA A 556 8.25 36.36 -8.58
CA ALA A 556 7.23 36.86 -7.69
C ALA A 556 7.29 36.13 -6.35
N THR A 557 7.30 36.89 -5.27
CA THR A 557 7.30 36.38 -3.91
C THR A 557 5.91 36.64 -3.32
N ILE A 558 5.22 35.57 -2.94
CA ILE A 558 3.79 35.58 -2.59
C ILE A 558 3.60 34.87 -1.26
N GLN A 559 2.91 35.54 -0.33
CA GLN A 559 2.52 34.95 0.94
C GLN A 559 1.31 34.00 0.80
N PRO A 560 1.18 32.98 1.67
CA PRO A 560 0.21 31.90 1.49
C PRO A 560 -1.27 32.33 1.62
N GLY A 561 -1.57 33.50 2.18
CA GLY A 561 -2.94 34.00 2.35
C GLY A 561 -3.59 34.48 1.06
N VAL A 562 -2.78 34.85 0.06
CA VAL A 562 -3.23 35.46 -1.19
C VAL A 562 -4.13 34.51 -1.99
N ARG A 563 -5.18 35.05 -2.59
CA ARG A 563 -6.13 34.32 -3.45
C ARG A 563 -5.70 34.33 -4.92
N LEU A 564 -6.04 33.29 -5.68
CA LEU A 564 -5.61 33.14 -7.09
C LEU A 564 -6.04 34.31 -7.98
N GLY A 565 -7.24 34.85 -7.76
CA GLY A 565 -7.74 36.01 -8.51
C GLY A 565 -6.87 37.27 -8.29
N ASP A 566 -6.49 37.52 -7.04
CA ASP A 566 -5.61 38.64 -6.69
C ASP A 566 -4.19 38.44 -7.23
N VAL A 567 -3.67 37.19 -7.21
CA VAL A 567 -2.39 36.84 -7.86
C VAL A 567 -2.44 37.18 -9.35
N ALA A 568 -3.51 36.76 -10.05
CA ALA A 568 -3.66 37.01 -11.48
C ALA A 568 -3.69 38.52 -11.79
N LEU A 569 -4.46 39.29 -11.03
CA LEU A 569 -4.58 40.74 -11.23
C LEU A 569 -3.27 41.47 -10.93
N ALA A 570 -2.62 41.16 -9.80
CA ALA A 570 -1.38 41.82 -9.37
C ALA A 570 -0.22 41.55 -10.35
N LEU A 571 -0.05 40.30 -10.79
CA LEU A 571 1.00 39.96 -11.75
C LEU A 571 0.71 40.54 -13.13
N ASN A 572 -0.55 40.51 -13.58
CA ASN A 572 -0.91 41.05 -14.90
C ASN A 572 -0.70 42.57 -14.97
N ALA A 573 -0.86 43.30 -13.85
CA ALA A 573 -0.50 44.72 -13.78
C ALA A 573 1.00 44.98 -14.06
N SER A 574 1.85 43.98 -13.81
CA SER A 574 3.28 44.00 -14.17
C SER A 574 3.58 43.29 -15.51
N GLY A 575 2.55 42.95 -16.30
CA GLY A 575 2.69 42.21 -17.56
C GLY A 575 3.09 40.75 -17.38
N ARG A 576 2.91 40.17 -16.18
CA ARG A 576 3.32 38.80 -15.84
C ARG A 576 2.13 37.91 -15.51
N ALA A 577 2.34 36.60 -15.55
CA ALA A 577 1.33 35.59 -15.25
C ALA A 577 1.96 34.34 -14.63
N LEU A 578 1.12 33.52 -14.00
CA LEU A 578 1.45 32.17 -13.52
C LEU A 578 0.42 31.18 -14.04
N ALA A 579 0.79 29.90 -14.07
CA ALA A 579 -0.18 28.83 -14.26
C ALA A 579 -0.90 28.55 -12.95
N HIS A 580 -2.23 28.67 -12.91
CA HIS A 580 -3.04 28.41 -11.74
C HIS A 580 -4.47 28.01 -12.13
N GLY A 581 -5.25 27.50 -11.17
CA GLY A 581 -6.65 27.17 -11.34
C GLY A 581 -7.57 28.37 -11.57
N VAL A 582 -8.81 28.08 -11.94
CA VAL A 582 -9.75 29.11 -12.43
C VAL A 582 -10.56 29.81 -11.32
N CYS A 583 -10.67 29.20 -10.13
CA CYS A 583 -11.48 29.72 -9.04
C CYS A 583 -10.74 30.84 -8.28
N PRO A 584 -11.22 32.09 -8.26
CA PRO A 584 -10.47 33.22 -7.75
C PRO A 584 -10.21 33.16 -6.24
N TYR A 585 -11.16 32.64 -5.44
CA TYR A 585 -11.05 32.55 -3.97
C TYR A 585 -10.19 31.39 -3.45
N VAL A 586 -9.73 30.51 -4.33
CA VAL A 586 -8.78 29.47 -3.91
C VAL A 586 -7.51 30.17 -3.42
N GLY A 587 -6.99 29.73 -2.27
CA GLY A 587 -5.78 30.29 -1.69
C GLY A 587 -4.53 29.67 -2.28
N VAL A 588 -3.55 30.52 -2.61
CA VAL A 588 -2.28 30.12 -3.23
C VAL A 588 -1.52 29.10 -2.38
N GLY A 589 -1.64 29.20 -1.05
CA GLY A 589 -0.96 28.34 -0.10
C GLY A 589 -1.31 26.87 -0.24
N GLY A 590 -2.61 26.54 -0.27
CA GLY A 590 -3.07 25.17 -0.49
C GLY A 590 -2.94 24.74 -1.94
N HIS A 591 -3.20 25.64 -2.89
CA HIS A 591 -3.18 25.30 -4.31
C HIS A 591 -1.80 24.88 -4.81
N SER A 592 -0.75 25.60 -4.40
CA SER A 592 0.65 25.30 -4.76
C SER A 592 1.18 24.09 -4.00
N ALA A 593 0.72 23.84 -2.78
CA ALA A 593 1.17 22.73 -1.96
C ALA A 593 0.81 21.34 -2.52
N PHE A 594 -0.18 21.27 -3.42
CA PHE A 594 -0.74 20.02 -3.95
C PHE A 594 -0.80 19.96 -5.48
N GLY A 595 -0.14 20.88 -6.19
CA GLY A 595 -0.18 20.97 -7.66
C GLY A 595 -0.60 22.33 -8.16
N GLY A 596 -1.89 22.46 -8.46
CA GLY A 596 -2.49 23.67 -9.00
C GLY A 596 -2.65 23.65 -10.52
N PHE A 597 -3.76 23.06 -10.97
CA PHE A 597 -4.08 22.90 -12.39
C PHE A 597 -5.04 23.98 -12.88
N GLY A 598 -4.80 24.48 -14.09
CA GLY A 598 -5.73 25.28 -14.87
C GLY A 598 -5.41 25.27 -16.37
N TYR A 599 -6.12 26.08 -17.15
CA TYR A 599 -6.01 26.04 -18.62
C TYR A 599 -4.64 26.48 -19.18
N SER A 600 -3.86 27.25 -18.42
CA SER A 600 -2.46 27.57 -18.79
C SER A 600 -1.47 26.46 -18.42
N SER A 601 -1.89 25.45 -17.66
CA SER A 601 -0.96 24.45 -17.13
C SER A 601 -0.34 23.56 -18.21
N ARG A 602 -1.05 23.27 -19.31
CA ARG A 602 -0.44 22.54 -20.44
C ARG A 602 0.69 23.33 -21.12
N SER A 603 0.65 24.66 -21.08
CA SER A 603 1.71 25.51 -21.65
C SER A 603 2.91 25.69 -20.73
N TRP A 604 2.67 25.78 -19.42
CA TRP A 604 3.67 26.26 -18.46
C TRP A 604 3.98 25.29 -17.31
N GLY A 605 3.16 24.27 -17.08
CA GLY A 605 3.23 23.37 -15.91
C GLY A 605 2.14 23.72 -14.87
N LEU A 606 2.09 22.99 -13.77
CA LEU A 606 1.23 23.30 -12.62
C LEU A 606 1.73 24.56 -11.90
N LEU A 607 0.93 25.12 -10.98
CA LEU A 607 1.37 26.24 -10.15
C LEU A 607 2.61 25.87 -9.33
N MET A 608 2.63 24.66 -8.77
CA MET A 608 3.78 24.14 -8.00
C MET A 608 5.05 24.02 -8.84
N ASP A 609 4.92 23.79 -10.15
CA ASP A 609 6.05 23.67 -11.07
C ASP A 609 6.73 25.04 -11.28
N GLN A 610 6.04 26.14 -10.99
CA GLN A 610 6.60 27.49 -11.07
C GLN A 610 7.34 27.89 -9.79
N VAL A 611 7.23 27.11 -8.71
CA VAL A 611 7.89 27.40 -7.43
C VAL A 611 9.39 27.11 -7.57
N ILE A 612 10.22 28.09 -7.23
CA ILE A 612 11.69 27.98 -7.24
C ILE A 612 12.28 27.92 -5.83
N SER A 613 11.58 28.46 -4.83
CA SER A 613 11.92 28.33 -3.42
C SER A 613 10.71 28.55 -2.52
N VAL A 614 10.79 28.05 -1.29
CA VAL A 614 9.80 28.27 -0.23
C VAL A 614 10.48 28.66 1.08
N GLU A 615 9.82 29.52 1.86
CA GLU A 615 10.07 29.68 3.29
C GLU A 615 9.05 28.84 4.05
N MET A 616 9.52 28.01 4.99
CA MET A 616 8.67 27.07 5.71
C MET A 616 9.01 27.05 7.20
N VAL A 617 7.98 26.93 8.04
CA VAL A 617 8.12 26.69 9.48
C VAL A 617 7.87 25.21 9.77
N LEU A 618 8.86 24.54 10.36
CA LEU A 618 8.80 23.11 10.70
C LEU A 618 8.08 22.86 12.02
N ALA A 619 7.79 21.59 12.32
CA ALA A 619 7.08 21.17 13.54
C ALA A 619 7.78 21.56 14.86
N ASN A 620 9.11 21.77 14.84
CA ASN A 620 9.86 22.28 16.00
C ASN A 620 9.87 23.82 16.08
N GLY A 621 9.19 24.50 15.15
CA GLY A 621 9.15 25.95 15.02
C GLY A 621 10.39 26.57 14.36
N SER A 622 11.31 25.79 13.80
CA SER A 622 12.41 26.36 13.00
C SER A 622 11.89 26.91 11.67
N ILE A 623 12.40 28.06 11.25
CA ILE A 623 12.12 28.68 9.95
C ILE A 623 13.27 28.28 9.02
N VAL A 624 12.94 27.68 7.88
CA VAL A 624 13.90 27.19 6.90
C VAL A 624 13.53 27.69 5.50
N HIS A 625 14.56 27.88 4.67
CA HIS A 625 14.39 28.07 3.24
C HIS A 625 14.67 26.75 2.52
N ALA A 626 13.83 26.40 1.56
CA ALA A 626 14.02 25.21 0.74
C ALA A 626 13.91 25.56 -0.75
N SER A 627 14.88 25.10 -1.53
CA SER A 627 15.08 25.31 -2.97
C SER A 627 15.79 24.10 -3.58
N SER A 628 16.13 24.12 -4.87
CA SER A 628 16.90 23.03 -5.49
C SER A 628 18.30 22.84 -4.90
N ASP A 629 18.89 23.90 -4.35
CA ASP A 629 20.26 23.95 -3.81
C ASP A 629 20.33 24.01 -2.28
N GLN A 630 19.21 24.22 -1.59
CA GLN A 630 19.12 24.26 -0.13
C GLN A 630 17.93 23.44 0.37
N ASN A 631 18.12 22.51 1.31
CA ASN A 631 17.05 21.62 1.80
C ASN A 631 16.25 20.95 0.66
N SER A 632 16.94 20.43 -0.35
CA SER A 632 16.36 19.99 -1.62
C SER A 632 15.32 18.86 -1.49
N GLU A 633 15.47 17.97 -0.52
CA GLU A 633 14.46 16.94 -0.22
C GLU A 633 13.16 17.56 0.32
N LEU A 634 13.27 18.56 1.20
CA LEU A 634 12.12 19.31 1.71
C LEU A 634 11.47 20.13 0.59
N PHE A 635 12.27 20.74 -0.28
CA PHE A 635 11.79 21.46 -1.44
C PHE A 635 11.02 20.55 -2.40
N TRP A 636 11.57 19.37 -2.71
CA TRP A 636 10.88 18.34 -3.49
C TRP A 636 9.54 17.95 -2.84
N ALA A 637 9.55 17.64 -1.53
CA ALA A 637 8.35 17.24 -0.80
C ALA A 637 7.28 18.36 -0.72
N SER A 638 7.72 19.62 -0.67
CA SER A 638 6.85 20.79 -0.61
C SER A 638 6.02 20.99 -1.88
N ARG A 639 6.51 20.52 -3.03
CA ARG A 639 5.81 20.60 -4.33
C ARG A 639 4.93 19.36 -4.54
N GLY A 640 3.94 19.19 -3.68
CA GLY A 640 2.93 18.13 -3.80
C GLY A 640 2.40 17.59 -2.47
N ALA A 641 3.12 17.78 -1.37
CA ALA A 641 2.75 17.25 -0.05
C ALA A 641 3.10 18.18 1.13
N ALA A 642 3.29 19.49 0.90
CA ALA A 642 3.85 20.42 1.88
C ALA A 642 3.27 20.35 3.30
N PRO A 643 1.93 20.25 3.52
CA PRO A 643 1.37 20.28 4.88
C PRO A 643 1.76 19.08 5.75
N SER A 644 2.38 18.05 5.16
CA SER A 644 2.92 16.91 5.91
C SER A 644 4.28 17.21 6.55
N PHE A 645 4.97 18.27 6.12
CA PHE A 645 6.36 18.56 6.48
C PHE A 645 6.53 19.90 7.20
N GLY A 646 5.63 20.85 6.99
CA GLY A 646 5.63 22.14 7.67
C GLY A 646 4.61 23.10 7.11
N ILE A 647 4.66 24.34 7.59
CA ILE A 647 3.76 25.42 7.20
C ILE A 647 4.54 26.39 6.33
N ILE A 648 4.19 26.49 5.04
CA ILE A 648 4.81 27.44 4.10
C ILE A 648 4.33 28.85 4.41
N THR A 649 5.27 29.77 4.64
CA THR A 649 5.03 31.19 4.95
C THR A 649 5.32 32.10 3.78
N GLN A 650 6.04 31.61 2.76
CA GLN A 650 6.32 32.34 1.54
C GLN A 650 6.62 31.37 0.39
N TYR A 651 6.09 31.67 -0.78
CA TYR A 651 6.49 31.04 -2.04
C TYR A 651 7.22 32.04 -2.92
N THR A 652 8.28 31.63 -3.57
CA THR A 652 8.91 32.37 -4.67
C THR A 652 8.66 31.62 -5.97
N TYR A 653 8.08 32.29 -6.95
CA TYR A 653 7.74 31.74 -8.26
C TYR A 653 8.55 32.37 -9.37
N GLN A 654 8.91 31.57 -10.37
CA GLN A 654 9.31 32.06 -11.67
C GLN A 654 8.05 32.42 -12.48
N THR A 655 7.89 33.69 -12.86
CA THR A 655 6.71 34.15 -13.62
C THR A 655 6.90 34.01 -15.13
N HIS A 656 5.80 33.95 -15.87
CA HIS A 656 5.75 34.01 -17.34
C HIS A 656 5.30 35.37 -17.82
N GLN A 657 5.63 35.71 -19.07
CA GLN A 657 5.02 36.86 -19.73
C GLN A 657 3.52 36.64 -19.88
N ALA A 658 2.70 37.58 -19.42
CA ALA A 658 1.26 37.50 -19.63
C ALA A 658 0.94 37.57 -21.13
N PRO A 659 0.15 36.64 -21.68
CA PRO A 659 -0.24 36.70 -23.07
C PRO A 659 -1.18 37.90 -23.28
N SER A 660 -0.86 38.73 -24.28
CA SER A 660 -1.69 39.89 -24.63
C SER A 660 -3.08 39.49 -25.14
N SER A 661 -3.19 38.31 -25.75
CA SER A 661 -4.45 37.71 -26.20
C SER A 661 -4.39 36.19 -26.08
N VAL A 662 -5.54 35.58 -25.80
CA VAL A 662 -5.82 34.15 -25.86
C VAL A 662 -7.14 33.93 -26.58
N VAL A 663 -7.34 32.75 -27.18
CA VAL A 663 -8.63 32.40 -27.78
C VAL A 663 -9.46 31.65 -26.75
N ARG A 664 -10.50 32.28 -26.20
CA ARG A 664 -11.50 31.60 -25.36
C ARG A 664 -12.45 30.83 -26.26
N PHE A 665 -12.73 29.58 -25.91
CA PHE A 665 -13.68 28.77 -26.69
C PHE A 665 -14.48 27.77 -25.85
N SER A 666 -15.70 27.48 -26.30
CA SER A 666 -16.50 26.35 -25.83
C SER A 666 -17.28 25.72 -26.98
N PHE A 667 -17.43 24.40 -26.95
CA PHE A 667 -18.22 23.61 -27.88
C PHE A 667 -19.18 22.73 -27.08
N SER A 668 -20.48 23.00 -27.18
CA SER A 668 -21.51 22.38 -26.37
C SER A 668 -22.28 21.33 -27.17
N PHE A 669 -22.37 20.12 -26.63
CA PHE A 669 -23.16 19.01 -27.13
C PHE A 669 -24.26 18.72 -26.11
N SER A 670 -25.54 18.79 -26.50
CA SER A 670 -26.66 18.72 -25.53
C SER A 670 -27.87 17.96 -26.07
N ASN A 671 -28.75 17.56 -25.15
CA ASN A 671 -30.00 16.88 -25.50
C ASN A 671 -30.94 17.73 -26.37
N PRO A 672 -31.70 17.11 -27.30
CA PRO A 672 -31.80 15.65 -27.55
C PRO A 672 -30.69 15.08 -28.45
N SER A 673 -29.71 15.88 -28.86
CA SER A 673 -28.65 15.44 -29.80
C SER A 673 -27.57 14.55 -29.15
N LEU A 674 -27.53 14.51 -27.82
CA LEU A 674 -26.53 13.78 -27.05
C LEU A 674 -27.03 12.38 -26.63
N SER A 675 -27.09 11.46 -27.60
CA SER A 675 -27.31 10.05 -27.26
C SER A 675 -26.15 9.48 -26.42
N PRO A 676 -26.34 8.40 -25.63
CA PRO A 676 -25.25 7.77 -24.89
C PRO A 676 -24.05 7.39 -25.77
N GLN A 677 -24.30 6.96 -27.01
CA GLN A 677 -23.26 6.65 -27.99
C GLN A 677 -22.52 7.91 -28.43
N LYS A 678 -23.25 9.01 -28.68
CA LYS A 678 -22.64 10.29 -29.04
C LYS A 678 -21.82 10.87 -27.89
N PHE A 679 -22.30 10.76 -26.66
CA PHE A 679 -21.57 11.12 -25.44
C PHE A 679 -20.24 10.38 -25.35
N ALA A 680 -20.28 9.04 -25.42
CA ALA A 680 -19.08 8.21 -25.33
C ALA A 680 -18.10 8.53 -26.46
N HIS A 681 -18.61 8.78 -27.67
CA HIS A 681 -17.82 9.17 -28.82
C HIS A 681 -17.15 10.55 -28.64
N VAL A 682 -17.85 11.56 -28.12
CA VAL A 682 -17.27 12.89 -27.87
C VAL A 682 -16.13 12.81 -26.86
N LEU A 683 -16.31 12.07 -25.75
CA LEU A 683 -15.24 11.90 -24.76
C LEU A 683 -14.07 11.07 -25.30
N SER A 684 -14.35 10.04 -26.12
CA SER A 684 -13.31 9.23 -26.77
C SER A 684 -12.50 10.08 -27.75
N ALA A 685 -13.17 10.87 -28.59
CA ALA A 685 -12.53 11.81 -29.52
C ALA A 685 -11.71 12.89 -28.79
N TYR A 686 -12.22 13.44 -27.69
CA TYR A 686 -11.51 14.39 -26.83
C TYR A 686 -10.23 13.78 -26.25
N GLN A 687 -10.31 12.56 -25.71
CA GLN A 687 -9.17 11.83 -25.18
C GLN A 687 -8.11 11.52 -26.26
N ASP A 688 -8.54 11.01 -27.42
CA ASP A 688 -7.66 10.71 -28.56
C ASP A 688 -6.98 11.96 -29.13
N TYR A 689 -7.70 13.08 -29.13
CA TYR A 689 -7.14 14.37 -29.48
C TYR A 689 -6.08 14.80 -28.46
N GLY A 690 -6.33 14.60 -27.16
CA GLY A 690 -5.42 14.99 -26.10
C GLY A 690 -4.04 14.35 -26.17
N ALA A 691 -3.93 13.13 -26.71
CA ALA A 691 -2.65 12.46 -26.92
C ALA A 691 -1.65 13.24 -27.81
N LYS A 692 -2.16 14.11 -28.70
CA LYS A 692 -1.36 14.92 -29.64
C LYS A 692 -1.68 16.41 -29.60
N ALA A 693 -2.45 16.86 -28.62
CA ALA A 693 -2.88 18.25 -28.55
C ALA A 693 -1.65 19.17 -28.35
N PRO A 694 -1.55 20.30 -29.08
CA PRO A 694 -0.44 21.24 -28.89
C PRO A 694 -0.50 21.83 -27.48
N LYS A 695 0.65 22.07 -26.84
CA LYS A 695 0.73 22.55 -25.45
C LYS A 695 -0.10 23.80 -25.14
N ALA A 696 -0.26 24.68 -26.14
CA ALA A 696 -1.06 25.90 -26.07
C ALA A 696 -2.57 25.65 -25.87
N MET A 697 -3.07 24.44 -26.11
CA MET A 697 -4.48 24.09 -25.95
C MET A 697 -4.80 23.74 -24.50
N GLY A 698 -5.28 24.71 -23.71
CA GLY A 698 -5.92 24.46 -22.43
C GLY A 698 -7.39 24.09 -22.63
N ILE A 699 -7.77 22.85 -22.34
CA ILE A 699 -9.13 22.35 -22.61
C ILE A 699 -9.58 21.30 -21.59
N SER A 700 -10.81 21.42 -21.12
CA SER A 700 -11.52 20.41 -20.34
C SER A 700 -12.77 19.95 -21.08
N ALA A 701 -13.20 18.71 -20.86
CA ALA A 701 -14.53 18.25 -21.19
C ALA A 701 -15.37 18.28 -19.90
N ASN A 702 -16.33 19.19 -19.82
CA ASN A 702 -17.20 19.37 -18.68
C ASN A 702 -18.56 18.74 -18.98
N VAL A 703 -18.99 17.83 -18.12
CA VAL A 703 -20.30 17.20 -18.18
C VAL A 703 -21.21 17.90 -17.18
N TRP A 704 -22.22 18.60 -17.68
CA TRP A 704 -23.18 19.37 -16.90
C TRP A 704 -24.56 18.74 -16.92
N ASP A 705 -25.52 19.38 -16.25
CA ASP A 705 -26.95 19.01 -16.25
C ASP A 705 -27.20 17.54 -15.90
N SER A 706 -26.41 17.01 -14.96
CA SER A 706 -26.44 15.58 -14.59
C SER A 706 -26.33 14.65 -15.81
N GLY A 707 -25.42 14.96 -16.73
CA GLY A 707 -25.18 14.17 -17.94
C GLY A 707 -25.98 14.62 -19.17
N GLY A 708 -26.76 15.70 -19.05
CA GLY A 708 -27.57 16.25 -20.15
C GLY A 708 -26.77 17.03 -21.21
N SER A 709 -25.55 17.46 -20.88
CA SER A 709 -24.67 18.19 -21.79
C SER A 709 -23.19 17.88 -21.56
N VAL A 710 -22.40 17.94 -22.64
CA VAL A 710 -20.94 17.91 -22.64
C VAL A 710 -20.44 19.19 -23.28
N GLU A 711 -19.64 19.96 -22.56
CA GLU A 711 -18.96 21.15 -23.07
C GLU A 711 -17.45 20.87 -23.17
N LEU A 712 -16.89 20.98 -24.37
CA LEU A 712 -15.45 21.03 -24.56
C LEU A 712 -15.02 22.49 -24.54
N GLY A 713 -14.31 22.94 -23.50
CA GLY A 713 -14.02 24.35 -23.32
C GLY A 713 -12.72 24.65 -22.60
N GLY A 714 -12.18 25.82 -22.88
CA GLY A 714 -11.01 26.39 -22.20
C GLY A 714 -10.48 27.59 -22.96
N TYR A 715 -9.17 27.80 -22.95
CA TYR A 715 -8.54 28.82 -23.78
C TYR A 715 -7.28 28.30 -24.47
N TYR A 716 -7.02 28.82 -25.67
CA TYR A 716 -5.83 28.54 -26.45
C TYR A 716 -4.84 29.71 -26.38
N MET A 717 -3.61 29.42 -25.99
CA MET A 717 -2.54 30.40 -25.82
C MET A 717 -1.80 30.65 -27.15
N GLY A 718 -2.44 31.38 -28.05
CA GLY A 718 -1.90 31.73 -29.36
C GLY A 718 -2.93 32.41 -30.25
N SER A 719 -2.64 32.53 -31.55
CA SER A 719 -3.52 33.22 -32.50
C SER A 719 -4.78 32.41 -32.87
N MET A 720 -5.86 33.11 -33.25
CA MET A 720 -7.07 32.50 -33.81
C MET A 720 -6.79 31.56 -34.98
N ALA A 721 -5.83 31.90 -35.86
CA ALA A 721 -5.48 31.05 -37.00
C ALA A 721 -4.92 29.68 -36.58
N ASN A 722 -4.07 29.63 -35.56
CA ASN A 722 -3.51 28.38 -35.05
C ASN A 722 -4.52 27.60 -34.19
N PHE A 723 -5.37 28.32 -33.46
CA PHE A 723 -6.51 27.73 -32.78
C PHE A 723 -7.42 27.02 -33.78
N ASN A 724 -7.85 27.69 -34.87
CA ASN A 724 -8.74 27.13 -35.88
C ASN A 724 -8.19 25.84 -36.47
N LYS A 725 -6.91 25.81 -36.87
CA LYS A 725 -6.25 24.59 -37.40
C LYS A 725 -6.38 23.41 -36.44
N THR A 726 -6.15 23.67 -35.15
CA THR A 726 -6.15 22.66 -34.10
C THR A 726 -7.58 22.24 -33.73
N ALA A 727 -8.49 23.21 -33.58
CA ALA A 727 -9.89 22.98 -33.24
C ALA A 727 -10.62 22.19 -34.34
N THR A 728 -10.32 22.42 -35.62
CA THR A 728 -10.88 21.64 -36.74
C THR A 728 -10.54 20.15 -36.63
N ILE A 729 -9.36 19.78 -36.12
CA ILE A 729 -8.99 18.37 -35.90
C ILE A 729 -9.89 17.76 -34.82
N LEU A 730 -10.11 18.47 -33.71
CA LEU A 730 -10.99 18.01 -32.63
C LEU A 730 -12.44 17.89 -33.13
N LEU A 731 -12.97 18.93 -33.77
CA LEU A 731 -14.34 18.98 -34.28
C LEU A 731 -14.59 17.96 -35.40
N GLY A 732 -13.58 17.69 -36.24
CA GLY A 732 -13.65 16.63 -37.24
C GLY A 732 -13.81 15.24 -36.62
N LYS A 733 -13.33 15.03 -35.39
CA LYS A 733 -13.50 13.77 -34.65
C LYS A 733 -14.77 13.75 -33.80
N THR A 734 -15.16 14.86 -33.17
CA THR A 734 -16.35 14.90 -32.29
C THR A 734 -17.65 15.07 -33.08
N GLY A 735 -17.59 15.55 -34.32
CA GLY A 735 -18.73 16.08 -35.06
C GLY A 735 -19.14 17.47 -34.59
N MET A 736 -20.16 18.04 -35.24
CA MET A 736 -20.61 19.41 -34.99
C MET A 736 -21.32 19.55 -33.64
N PRO A 737 -20.97 20.57 -32.83
CA PRO A 737 -21.66 20.90 -31.58
C PRO A 737 -23.01 21.60 -31.85
N ASN A 738 -23.89 21.58 -30.84
CA ASN A 738 -25.18 22.28 -30.86
C ASN A 738 -25.03 23.79 -30.64
N GLY A 739 -23.99 24.19 -29.91
CA GLY A 739 -23.64 25.58 -29.67
C GLY A 739 -22.12 25.73 -29.56
N TRP A 740 -21.62 26.89 -29.95
CA TRP A 740 -20.21 27.20 -29.81
C TRP A 740 -19.99 28.68 -29.50
N TYR A 741 -18.90 28.94 -28.79
CA TYR A 741 -18.37 30.26 -28.55
C TYR A 741 -16.88 30.24 -28.85
N VAL A 742 -16.40 31.19 -29.64
CA VAL A 742 -14.98 31.33 -29.97
C VAL A 742 -14.68 32.81 -30.10
N GLN A 743 -13.79 33.33 -29.27
CA GLN A 743 -13.46 34.75 -29.21
C GLN A 743 -12.01 34.98 -28.78
N GLU A 744 -11.35 35.98 -29.36
CA GLU A 744 -10.11 36.50 -28.79
C GLU A 744 -10.42 37.37 -27.57
N ARG A 745 -9.65 37.17 -26.50
CA ARG A 745 -9.79 37.85 -25.21
C ARG A 745 -8.42 38.15 -24.63
N SER A 746 -8.31 39.20 -23.82
CA SER A 746 -7.14 39.32 -22.94
C SER A 746 -7.11 38.14 -21.97
N TRP A 747 -5.94 37.82 -21.42
CA TRP A 747 -5.80 36.72 -20.46
C TRP A 747 -6.75 36.87 -19.25
N ILE A 748 -6.86 38.08 -18.70
CA ILE A 748 -7.77 38.38 -17.58
C ILE A 748 -9.24 38.21 -17.98
N GLN A 749 -9.64 38.70 -19.15
CA GLN A 749 -11.02 38.51 -19.64
C GLN A 749 -11.35 37.03 -19.82
N ALA A 750 -10.42 36.24 -20.35
CA ALA A 750 -10.61 34.80 -20.47
C ALA A 750 -10.74 34.12 -19.10
N LEU A 751 -9.97 34.53 -18.09
CA LEU A 751 -10.09 34.04 -16.71
C LEU A 751 -11.45 34.39 -16.08
N VAL A 752 -11.94 35.61 -16.27
CA VAL A 752 -13.28 36.03 -15.85
C VAL A 752 -14.35 35.16 -16.51
N GLU A 753 -14.26 34.97 -17.84
CA GLU A 753 -15.24 34.19 -18.60
C GLU A 753 -15.26 32.69 -18.24
N VAL A 754 -14.09 32.07 -17.98
CA VAL A 754 -14.07 30.66 -17.52
C VAL A 754 -14.59 30.49 -16.09
N ASN A 755 -14.56 31.56 -15.28
CA ASN A 755 -15.12 31.60 -13.94
C ASN A 755 -16.59 32.11 -13.93
N GLY A 756 -17.32 31.90 -15.03
CA GLY A 756 -18.75 32.26 -15.12
C GLY A 756 -19.03 33.77 -15.11
N GLY A 757 -18.04 34.62 -15.41
CA GLY A 757 -18.19 36.07 -15.45
C GLY A 757 -17.99 36.79 -14.12
N SER A 758 -17.67 36.06 -13.04
CA SER A 758 -17.47 36.67 -11.72
C SER A 758 -16.15 37.43 -11.65
N SER A 759 -16.10 38.47 -10.80
CA SER A 759 -14.88 39.24 -10.54
C SER A 759 -13.74 38.35 -10.05
N LEU A 760 -12.51 38.67 -10.47
CA LEU A 760 -11.30 38.06 -9.92
C LEU A 760 -10.83 38.75 -8.63
N ASP A 761 -11.28 39.98 -8.37
CA ASP A 761 -10.90 40.73 -7.17
C ASP A 761 -11.66 40.18 -5.95
N THR A 762 -10.95 39.44 -5.11
CA THR A 762 -11.55 38.76 -3.94
C THR A 762 -11.70 39.67 -2.72
N LYS A 763 -11.22 40.92 -2.79
CA LYS A 763 -11.40 41.92 -1.73
C LYS A 763 -12.76 42.61 -1.83
N THR A 764 -13.32 42.68 -3.03
CA THR A 764 -14.57 43.40 -3.32
C THR A 764 -15.78 42.48 -3.48
N ALA A 765 -15.56 41.23 -3.89
CA ALA A 765 -16.61 40.26 -4.04
C ALA A 765 -16.65 39.30 -2.83
N SER A 766 -17.79 38.61 -2.65
CA SER A 766 -17.94 37.61 -1.58
C SER A 766 -17.58 36.21 -2.08
N ASP A 767 -16.94 35.41 -1.22
CA ASP A 767 -16.78 33.98 -1.45
C ASP A 767 -18.12 33.24 -1.29
N THR A 768 -18.20 32.02 -1.80
CA THR A 768 -19.39 31.17 -1.72
C THR A 768 -19.09 29.92 -0.92
N HIS A 769 -20.09 29.44 -0.18
CA HIS A 769 -20.04 28.18 0.54
C HIS A 769 -21.08 27.23 -0.05
N THR A 770 -20.77 25.95 -0.13
CA THR A 770 -21.66 24.97 -0.76
C THR A 770 -21.59 23.60 -0.09
N THR A 771 -22.71 22.87 -0.10
CA THR A 771 -22.79 21.51 0.43
C THR A 771 -22.58 20.53 -0.70
N PHE A 772 -21.44 19.84 -0.71
CA PHE A 772 -21.14 18.91 -1.81
C PHE A 772 -20.29 17.71 -1.38
N TYR A 773 -20.21 16.75 -2.29
CA TYR A 773 -19.29 15.63 -2.25
C TYR A 773 -18.52 15.58 -3.56
N ALA A 774 -17.21 15.40 -3.49
CA ALA A 774 -16.33 15.37 -4.64
C ALA A 774 -15.39 14.18 -4.58
N LYS A 775 -15.02 13.70 -5.77
CA LYS A 775 -13.96 12.71 -5.99
C LYS A 775 -13.12 13.17 -7.18
N SER A 776 -11.87 12.74 -7.22
CA SER A 776 -10.98 12.91 -8.36
C SER A 776 -10.40 11.56 -8.79
N LEU A 777 -9.97 11.47 -10.04
CA LEU A 777 -9.31 10.30 -10.60
C LEU A 777 -8.31 10.75 -11.66
N VAL A 778 -7.14 10.10 -11.71
CA VAL A 778 -6.17 10.28 -12.79
C VAL A 778 -6.03 8.99 -13.60
N SER A 779 -6.09 9.13 -14.92
CA SER A 779 -5.89 8.05 -15.88
C SER A 779 -4.53 8.18 -16.55
N PRO A 780 -3.66 7.14 -16.53
CA PRO A 780 -2.41 7.15 -17.28
C PRO A 780 -2.67 7.31 -18.78
N ILE A 781 -1.80 8.06 -19.46
CA ILE A 781 -1.84 8.21 -20.92
C ILE A 781 -1.65 6.86 -21.63
N ALA A 782 -0.82 5.97 -21.07
CA ALA A 782 -0.58 4.63 -21.58
C ALA A 782 -1.77 3.67 -21.42
N SER A 783 -2.79 4.05 -20.65
CA SER A 783 -3.99 3.24 -20.42
C SER A 783 -5.22 4.16 -20.34
N PRO A 784 -5.58 4.79 -21.47
CA PRO A 784 -6.71 5.71 -21.52
C PRO A 784 -8.04 4.98 -21.28
N LEU A 785 -9.12 5.73 -21.01
CA LEU A 785 -10.44 5.14 -20.81
C LEU A 785 -10.88 4.41 -22.07
N SER A 786 -11.22 3.13 -21.94
CA SER A 786 -11.71 2.32 -23.06
C SER A 786 -13.08 2.80 -23.53
N ASN A 787 -13.45 2.52 -24.79
CA ASN A 787 -14.79 2.83 -25.30
C ASN A 787 -15.90 2.21 -24.43
N LYS A 788 -15.71 0.97 -23.95
CA LYS A 788 -16.64 0.33 -23.01
C LYS A 788 -16.79 1.11 -21.70
N SER A 789 -15.70 1.69 -21.19
CA SER A 789 -15.72 2.53 -19.98
C SER A 789 -16.46 3.84 -20.23
N LEU A 790 -16.25 4.48 -21.38
CA LEU A 790 -16.91 5.72 -21.77
C LEU A 790 -18.42 5.50 -22.03
N GLU A 791 -18.79 4.39 -22.66
CA GLU A 791 -20.18 3.96 -22.84
C GLU A 791 -20.85 3.66 -21.50
N TRP A 792 -20.13 2.99 -20.59
CA TRP A 792 -20.63 2.75 -19.24
C TRP A 792 -20.83 4.06 -18.46
N LEU A 793 -19.91 5.02 -18.60
CA LEU A 793 -20.07 6.36 -18.03
C LEU A 793 -21.31 7.05 -18.61
N ALA A 794 -21.45 7.03 -19.93
CA ALA A 794 -22.62 7.58 -20.61
C ALA A 794 -23.93 7.03 -20.05
N GLY A 795 -24.04 5.70 -19.94
CA GLY A 795 -25.26 5.03 -19.47
C GLY A 795 -25.55 5.19 -17.97
N ASN A 796 -24.54 5.52 -17.14
CA ASN A 796 -24.77 5.81 -15.72
C ASN A 796 -25.01 7.30 -15.46
N PHE A 797 -24.39 8.17 -16.25
CA PHE A 797 -24.58 9.61 -16.13
C PHE A 797 -26.01 10.00 -16.52
N THR A 798 -26.63 9.32 -17.48
CA THR A 798 -28.03 9.59 -17.83
C THR A 798 -29.07 9.01 -16.86
N LYS A 799 -28.66 8.43 -15.73
CA LYS A 799 -29.62 7.88 -14.75
C LYS A 799 -30.21 9.00 -13.88
N PRO A 800 -31.51 8.97 -13.60
CA PRO A 800 -32.14 9.97 -12.73
C PRO A 800 -31.57 9.88 -11.32
N LEU A 801 -31.24 11.04 -10.76
CA LEU A 801 -30.86 11.20 -9.36
C LEU A 801 -32.10 11.34 -8.48
N PRO A 802 -31.98 11.08 -7.16
CA PRO A 802 -32.97 11.55 -6.20
C PRO A 802 -33.18 13.07 -6.33
N SER A 803 -34.39 13.54 -6.06
CA SER A 803 -34.71 14.97 -6.11
C SER A 803 -33.81 15.77 -5.17
N GLY A 804 -33.38 16.96 -5.61
CA GLY A 804 -32.52 17.86 -4.84
C GLY A 804 -31.01 17.63 -4.98
N TYR A 805 -30.58 16.66 -5.79
CA TYR A 805 -29.16 16.43 -6.09
C TYR A 805 -28.84 16.82 -7.53
N ALA A 806 -27.70 17.48 -7.72
CA ALA A 806 -27.09 17.75 -9.01
C ALA A 806 -25.62 17.30 -8.98
N TRP A 807 -25.10 16.83 -10.10
CA TRP A 807 -23.67 16.55 -10.24
C TRP A 807 -23.15 17.10 -11.57
N PHE A 808 -21.84 17.34 -11.58
CA PHE A 808 -21.07 17.58 -12.79
C PHE A 808 -19.78 16.76 -12.72
N THR A 809 -19.14 16.56 -13.87
CA THR A 809 -17.82 15.91 -13.94
C THR A 809 -16.96 16.69 -14.91
N GLN A 810 -15.68 16.84 -14.58
CA GLN A 810 -14.70 17.48 -15.45
C GLN A 810 -13.65 16.46 -15.83
N PHE A 811 -13.37 16.34 -17.13
CA PHE A 811 -12.26 15.59 -17.67
C PHE A 811 -11.22 16.61 -18.14
N GLU A 812 -10.05 16.60 -17.54
CA GLU A 812 -8.99 17.55 -17.85
C GLU A 812 -7.91 16.87 -18.70
N LEU A 813 -7.42 17.55 -19.73
CA LEU A 813 -6.20 17.12 -20.41
C LEU A 813 -4.99 17.47 -19.55
N TRP A 814 -4.59 16.52 -18.71
CA TRP A 814 -3.42 16.70 -17.83
C TRP A 814 -2.10 16.60 -18.62
N GLY A 815 -1.87 15.50 -19.33
CA GLY A 815 -0.67 15.25 -20.12
C GLY A 815 -0.93 15.15 -21.62
N GLY A 816 -0.13 14.35 -22.32
CA GLY A 816 -0.26 14.08 -23.76
C GLY A 816 0.33 15.18 -24.63
N GLY A 817 0.83 14.80 -25.82
CA GLY A 817 1.58 15.68 -26.71
C GLY A 817 2.75 16.36 -26.00
N ASP A 818 2.93 17.65 -26.26
CA ASP A 818 4.00 18.48 -25.69
C ASP A 818 3.61 19.17 -24.37
N SER A 819 2.71 18.57 -23.57
CA SER A 819 2.24 19.18 -22.30
C SER A 819 3.41 19.45 -21.36
N ALA A 820 3.51 20.71 -20.89
CA ALA A 820 4.55 21.13 -19.95
C ALA A 820 4.49 20.37 -18.62
N ILE A 821 3.30 19.89 -18.22
CA ILE A 821 3.12 19.04 -17.03
C ILE A 821 3.86 17.71 -17.19
N SER A 822 3.86 17.14 -18.40
CA SER A 822 4.53 15.85 -18.68
C SER A 822 6.05 15.98 -18.83
N SER A 823 6.56 17.15 -19.22
CA SER A 823 8.00 17.38 -19.36
C SER A 823 8.73 17.65 -18.04
N GLN A 824 8.00 17.88 -16.95
CA GLN A 824 8.56 18.23 -15.63
C GLN A 824 8.57 17.05 -14.64
N CYS A 825 8.32 15.81 -15.09
CA CYS A 825 8.49 14.65 -14.23
C CYS A 825 9.97 14.49 -13.84
N TRP A 826 10.27 14.73 -12.56
CA TRP A 826 11.60 14.51 -11.98
C TRP A 826 11.94 13.02 -12.10
N PRO A 827 13.19 12.67 -12.49
CA PRO A 827 13.62 11.28 -12.67
C PRO A 827 13.59 10.45 -11.38
#